data_AF-Q07J04-F1
#
_entry.id   AF-Q07J04-F1
#
_cell.length_a   1.000
_cell.length_b   1.000
_cell.length_c   1.000
_cell.angle_alpha   90.00
_cell.angle_beta   90.00
_cell.angle_gamma   90.00
#
_symmetry.space_group_name_H-M   'P 1'
#
loop_
_entity.id
_entity.type
_entity.pdbx_description
1 polymer ?
#
loop_
_entity_poly.entity_id
_entity_poly.type
_entity_poly.pdbx_seq_one_letter_code
_entity_poly.pdbx_strand_id
1 'polypeptide(L)'
;MNLRIRTLLPLIVCALALMAVAFAGLDARDAWTRRQQSADFVKVNQISQALLKSAGRWAAERGISNATLKAPGVATSARLAEITALRSNADEAFQSALQGVREVPQMKAGSAAIVAAEQAFQALQTLRASIDDAIAKPASARSPEVVQGAFGAISQTIEIAAVGLRQTLETLTDPPSAKLAALLPLRHLAADMAENAGRERGYLSGILSARTKLGGEQLRHLSLFRGHIDLAWNMIAALKQRPDLPRTIASAISAVEQDYFRDYDAIREAIFAAGERGDYAISGDDYFKRATIAVNAILKLAEAVGTAADAEAANDAARSASALWVNGGVLLAAMALVMVSLWVTFARILRPLAALADALRHLATGDLSIKLPGLERSDEIGDMAHAVEACKLNAETKARDEAEAEIRQRERAAAQRRDDMNRLADNFEHAIGEIVETVSSASTELEASAGTLTSTAERAQALTVRVAHASEEASTNVQSVASASEEMTSSVNEISRQVQNSARIAGHAVAQARHTNERVEELSKAAARIGDVVELINTIAGQTNLLALNATIEAARAGEAGRGFAVVASEVKALAEQTAKATGEIGLQVAGIQSATHESVDAIKEIGDTISKMSEIASTIASAVEQQGAATQEISRNIQHAAAGTSAVSSNIVDVEHGATETGSAASQVLSAAHSLSSESNRLKLEVGKFLHTVRAA
;
A
#
# COMPACT_ATOMS: atom_id res chain seq x y z
N MET A 1 -18.27 42.56 -36.66
CA MET A 1 -19.17 41.66 -37.42
C MET A 1 -20.55 41.75 -36.77
N ASN A 2 -21.48 42.51 -37.34
CA ASN A 2 -22.79 42.75 -36.71
C ASN A 2 -23.70 41.53 -36.89
N LEU A 3 -23.62 40.58 -35.97
CA LEU A 3 -24.52 39.43 -35.91
C LEU A 3 -25.94 39.94 -35.65
N ARG A 4 -26.89 39.56 -36.51
CA ARG A 4 -28.30 39.92 -36.33
C ARG A 4 -28.84 39.25 -35.06
N ILE A 5 -29.81 39.87 -34.40
CA ILE A 5 -30.47 39.32 -33.20
C ILE A 5 -31.00 37.88 -33.45
N ARG A 6 -31.47 37.61 -34.67
CA ARG A 6 -31.92 36.26 -35.12
C ARG A 6 -30.82 35.18 -35.03
N THR A 7 -29.56 35.57 -35.04
CA THR A 7 -28.41 34.64 -34.95
C THR A 7 -27.79 34.65 -33.57
N LEU A 8 -27.79 35.79 -32.87
CA LEU A 8 -27.15 35.94 -31.57
C LEU A 8 -27.91 35.20 -30.45
N LEU A 9 -29.24 35.32 -30.42
CA LEU A 9 -30.07 34.73 -29.37
C LEU A 9 -30.03 33.19 -29.35
N PRO A 10 -30.19 32.49 -30.51
CA PRO A 10 -30.01 31.04 -30.55
C PRO A 10 -28.59 30.60 -30.21
N LEU A 11 -27.56 31.39 -30.58
CA LEU A 11 -26.16 31.09 -30.27
C LEU A 11 -25.89 31.10 -28.76
N ILE A 12 -26.41 32.09 -28.02
CA ILE A 12 -26.25 32.19 -26.57
C ILE A 12 -26.96 31.02 -25.87
N VAL A 13 -28.21 30.72 -26.28
CA VAL A 13 -28.97 29.58 -25.74
C VAL A 13 -28.24 28.26 -26.02
N CYS A 14 -27.74 28.05 -27.23
CA CYS A 14 -26.95 26.86 -27.57
C CYS A 14 -25.63 26.77 -26.80
N ALA A 15 -24.96 27.90 -26.53
CA ALA A 15 -23.69 27.91 -25.79
C ALA A 15 -23.90 27.54 -24.31
N LEU A 16 -24.91 28.11 -23.65
CA LEU A 16 -25.28 27.77 -22.27
C LEU A 16 -25.76 26.31 -22.16
N ALA A 17 -26.55 25.87 -23.13
CA ALA A 17 -26.99 24.49 -23.26
C ALA A 17 -25.83 23.50 -23.38
N LEU A 18 -24.85 23.81 -24.25
CA LEU A 18 -23.68 22.97 -24.46
C LEU A 18 -22.85 22.83 -23.19
N MET A 19 -22.68 23.90 -22.40
CA MET A 19 -21.97 23.82 -21.12
C MET A 19 -22.70 22.92 -20.11
N ALA A 20 -24.02 23.07 -19.97
CA ALA A 20 -24.80 22.24 -19.05
C ALA A 20 -24.81 20.75 -19.46
N VAL A 21 -24.97 20.47 -20.75
CA VAL A 21 -24.91 19.12 -21.33
C VAL A 21 -23.51 18.51 -21.16
N ALA A 22 -22.45 19.29 -21.38
CA ALA A 22 -21.08 18.83 -21.19
C ALA A 22 -20.79 18.49 -19.72
N PHE A 23 -21.20 19.35 -18.78
CA PHE A 23 -21.01 19.12 -17.36
C PHE A 23 -21.75 17.87 -16.86
N ALA A 24 -23.06 17.77 -17.15
CA ALA A 24 -23.84 16.59 -16.75
C ALA A 24 -23.39 15.30 -17.46
N GLY A 25 -22.87 15.41 -18.68
CA GLY A 25 -22.26 14.29 -19.41
C GLY A 25 -20.95 13.80 -18.79
N LEU A 26 -20.10 14.72 -18.32
CA LEU A 26 -18.87 14.38 -17.59
C LEU A 26 -19.19 13.70 -16.25
N ASP A 27 -20.12 14.25 -15.47
CA ASP A 27 -20.54 13.66 -14.19
C ASP A 27 -21.17 12.26 -14.37
N ALA A 28 -21.99 12.07 -15.41
CA ALA A 28 -22.54 10.76 -15.73
C ALA A 28 -21.45 9.77 -16.15
N ARG A 29 -20.47 10.20 -16.94
CA ARG A 29 -19.32 9.37 -17.32
C ARG A 29 -18.50 8.97 -16.08
N ASP A 30 -18.23 9.90 -15.18
CA ASP A 30 -17.46 9.64 -13.97
C ASP A 30 -18.18 8.68 -13.03
N ALA A 31 -19.50 8.83 -12.88
CA ALA A 31 -20.31 7.89 -12.11
C ALA A 31 -20.35 6.49 -12.76
N TRP A 32 -20.35 6.40 -14.09
CA TRP A 32 -20.25 5.13 -14.82
C TRP A 32 -18.90 4.45 -14.58
N THR A 33 -17.81 5.18 -14.75
CA THR A 33 -16.46 4.68 -14.54
C THR A 33 -16.26 4.22 -13.11
N ARG A 34 -16.71 5.00 -12.11
CA ARG A 34 -16.59 4.61 -10.69
C ARG A 34 -17.39 3.36 -10.36
N ARG A 35 -18.60 3.22 -10.90
CA ARG A 35 -19.40 1.99 -10.73
C ARG A 35 -18.68 0.77 -11.28
N GLN A 36 -18.07 0.88 -12.46
CA GLN A 36 -17.32 -0.21 -13.08
C GLN A 36 -16.09 -0.58 -12.24
N GLN A 37 -15.34 0.42 -11.78
CA GLN A 37 -14.17 0.22 -10.91
C GLN A 37 -14.55 -0.46 -9.59
N SER A 38 -15.67 -0.08 -8.96
CA SER A 38 -16.16 -0.71 -7.73
C SER A 38 -16.61 -2.15 -7.93
N ALA A 39 -17.21 -2.47 -9.09
CA ALA A 39 -17.54 -3.86 -9.44
C ALA A 39 -16.30 -4.72 -9.70
N ASP A 40 -15.30 -4.16 -10.38
CA ASP A 40 -14.04 -4.87 -10.66
C ASP A 40 -13.21 -5.05 -9.37
N PHE A 41 -13.24 -4.09 -8.45
CA PHE A 41 -12.59 -4.18 -7.15
C PHE A 41 -13.11 -5.35 -6.30
N VAL A 42 -14.42 -5.66 -6.34
CA VAL A 42 -14.97 -6.83 -5.63
C VAL A 42 -14.29 -8.13 -6.08
N LYS A 43 -14.06 -8.31 -7.39
CA LYS A 43 -13.37 -9.50 -7.92
C LYS A 43 -11.93 -9.57 -7.39
N VAL A 44 -11.21 -8.46 -7.45
CA VAL A 44 -9.86 -8.33 -6.91
C VAL A 44 -9.83 -8.69 -5.42
N ASN A 45 -10.78 -8.17 -4.65
CA ASN A 45 -10.88 -8.43 -3.23
C ASN A 45 -11.16 -9.91 -2.92
N GLN A 46 -12.03 -10.57 -3.69
CA GLN A 46 -12.32 -12.00 -3.57
C GLN A 46 -11.10 -12.87 -3.90
N ILE A 47 -10.35 -12.52 -4.95
CA ILE A 47 -9.09 -13.20 -5.30
C ILE A 47 -8.08 -13.08 -4.15
N SER A 48 -7.92 -11.88 -3.59
CA SER A 48 -7.05 -11.65 -2.43
C SER A 48 -7.47 -12.48 -1.21
N GLN A 49 -8.77 -12.57 -0.92
CA GLN A 49 -9.31 -13.42 0.15
C GLN A 49 -9.00 -14.90 -0.09
N ALA A 50 -9.11 -15.38 -1.34
CA ALA A 50 -8.76 -16.77 -1.69
C ALA A 50 -7.26 -17.06 -1.51
N LEU A 51 -6.37 -16.12 -1.88
CA LEU A 51 -4.92 -16.24 -1.63
C LEU A 51 -4.62 -16.28 -0.14
N LEU A 52 -5.25 -15.42 0.66
CA LEU A 52 -5.09 -15.43 2.12
C LEU A 52 -5.58 -16.74 2.75
N LYS A 53 -6.72 -17.27 2.27
CA LYS A 53 -7.25 -18.56 2.70
C LYS A 53 -6.30 -19.71 2.37
N SER A 54 -5.69 -19.69 1.17
CA SER A 54 -4.65 -20.66 0.82
C SER A 54 -3.44 -20.55 1.76
N ALA A 55 -2.91 -19.32 1.96
CA ALA A 55 -1.78 -19.07 2.85
C ALA A 55 -2.02 -19.63 4.26
N GLY A 56 -3.19 -19.35 4.85
CA GLY A 56 -3.54 -19.86 6.18
C GLY A 56 -3.60 -21.39 6.26
N ARG A 57 -4.06 -22.06 5.20
CA ARG A 57 -4.15 -23.52 5.11
C ARG A 57 -2.78 -24.17 4.86
N TRP A 58 -1.95 -23.62 3.97
CA TRP A 58 -0.55 -24.04 3.82
C TRP A 58 0.27 -23.79 5.09
N ALA A 59 0.01 -22.70 5.82
CA ALA A 59 0.65 -22.44 7.11
C ALA A 59 0.26 -23.49 8.18
N ALA A 60 -0.95 -24.05 8.10
CA ALA A 60 -1.37 -25.17 8.93
C ALA A 60 -0.69 -26.48 8.49
N GLU A 61 -0.66 -26.77 7.18
CA GLU A 61 0.08 -27.89 6.61
C GLU A 61 1.55 -27.86 7.02
N ARG A 62 2.22 -26.70 6.91
CA ARG A 62 3.60 -26.48 7.33
C ARG A 62 3.83 -26.95 8.76
N GLY A 63 2.96 -26.51 9.68
CA GLY A 63 3.10 -26.83 11.09
C GLY A 63 2.87 -28.31 11.39
N ILE A 64 1.81 -28.91 10.84
CA ILE A 64 1.51 -30.33 11.01
C ILE A 64 2.60 -31.21 10.39
N SER A 65 3.08 -30.86 9.19
CA SER A 65 4.14 -31.59 8.50
C SER A 65 5.45 -31.51 9.28
N ASN A 66 5.82 -30.33 9.79
CA ASN A 66 7.01 -30.13 10.62
C ASN A 66 6.94 -30.92 11.94
N ALA A 67 5.78 -30.90 12.62
CA ALA A 67 5.56 -31.69 13.82
C ALA A 67 5.71 -33.20 13.54
N THR A 68 5.13 -33.67 12.44
CA THR A 68 5.17 -35.08 12.02
C THR A 68 6.60 -35.52 11.63
N LEU A 69 7.33 -34.68 10.88
CA LEU A 69 8.73 -34.93 10.50
C LEU A 69 9.68 -35.01 11.70
N LYS A 70 9.37 -34.30 12.79
CA LYS A 70 10.18 -34.27 14.01
C LYS A 70 9.74 -35.27 15.09
N ALA A 71 8.55 -35.83 14.96
CA ALA A 71 8.07 -36.87 15.87
C ALA A 71 8.89 -38.17 15.73
N PRO A 72 9.10 -38.95 16.80
CA PRO A 72 9.96 -40.13 16.77
C PRO A 72 9.39 -41.30 15.93
N GLY A 73 8.07 -41.44 15.87
CA GLY A 73 7.37 -42.52 15.16
C GLY A 73 6.99 -42.18 13.72
N VAL A 74 6.50 -43.18 13.00
CA VAL A 74 5.88 -43.02 11.67
C VAL A 74 4.56 -42.27 11.75
N ALA A 75 4.18 -41.56 10.68
CA ALA A 75 2.90 -40.89 10.62
C ALA A 75 1.72 -41.89 10.70
N THR A 76 0.72 -41.56 11.52
CA THR A 76 -0.51 -42.36 11.59
C THR A 76 -1.40 -42.09 10.38
N SER A 77 -2.28 -43.03 10.03
CA SER A 77 -3.26 -42.85 8.95
C SER A 77 -4.14 -41.60 9.16
N ALA A 78 -4.54 -41.32 10.40
CA ALA A 78 -5.28 -40.11 10.75
C ALA A 78 -4.46 -38.84 10.48
N ARG A 79 -3.16 -38.84 10.77
CA ARG A 79 -2.27 -37.70 10.49
C ARG A 79 -2.11 -37.46 8.99
N LEU A 80 -1.94 -38.54 8.21
CA LEU A 80 -1.84 -38.46 6.76
C LEU A 80 -3.12 -37.92 6.13
N ALA A 81 -4.29 -38.32 6.65
CA ALA A 81 -5.59 -37.80 6.22
C ALA A 81 -5.73 -36.30 6.55
N GLU A 82 -5.29 -35.86 7.74
CA GLU A 82 -5.28 -34.45 8.13
C GLU A 82 -4.39 -33.60 7.19
N ILE A 83 -3.16 -34.05 6.92
CA ILE A 83 -2.24 -33.38 6.00
C ILE A 83 -2.85 -33.28 4.60
N THR A 84 -3.38 -34.39 4.08
CA THR A 84 -4.03 -34.44 2.75
C THR A 84 -5.21 -33.48 2.66
N ALA A 85 -6.04 -33.42 3.70
CA ALA A 85 -7.19 -32.52 3.74
C ALA A 85 -6.75 -31.04 3.75
N LEU A 86 -5.70 -30.68 4.49
CA LEU A 86 -5.15 -29.32 4.49
C LEU A 86 -4.59 -28.95 3.11
N ARG A 87 -3.83 -29.85 2.47
CA ARG A 87 -3.26 -29.66 1.13
C ARG A 87 -4.33 -29.42 0.08
N SER A 88 -5.30 -30.32 -0.04
CA SER A 88 -6.36 -30.22 -1.05
C SER A 88 -7.13 -28.91 -0.93
N ASN A 89 -7.49 -28.54 0.29
CA ASN A 89 -8.19 -27.29 0.57
C ASN A 89 -7.37 -26.04 0.24
N ALA A 90 -6.06 -26.05 0.53
CA ALA A 90 -5.19 -24.92 0.23
C ALA A 90 -4.99 -24.76 -1.28
N ASP A 91 -4.70 -25.88 -1.95
CA ASP A 91 -4.39 -25.94 -3.37
C ASP A 91 -5.60 -25.50 -4.23
N GLU A 92 -6.82 -25.93 -3.88
CA GLU A 92 -8.04 -25.51 -4.56
C GLU A 92 -8.24 -23.98 -4.46
N ALA A 93 -8.03 -23.40 -3.28
CA ALA A 93 -8.14 -21.96 -3.06
C ALA A 93 -7.07 -21.19 -3.85
N PHE A 94 -5.83 -21.69 -3.87
CA PHE A 94 -4.75 -21.08 -4.64
C PHE A 94 -4.99 -21.15 -6.15
N GLN A 95 -5.40 -22.31 -6.68
CA GLN A 95 -5.65 -22.48 -8.10
C GLN A 95 -6.81 -21.61 -8.59
N SER A 96 -7.89 -21.53 -7.80
CA SER A 96 -9.01 -20.63 -8.09
C SER A 96 -8.56 -19.17 -8.09
N ALA A 97 -7.77 -18.76 -7.11
CA ALA A 97 -7.21 -17.41 -7.07
C ALA A 97 -6.29 -17.12 -8.26
N LEU A 98 -5.39 -18.05 -8.59
CA LEU A 98 -4.46 -17.92 -9.72
C LEU A 98 -5.19 -17.76 -11.05
N GLN A 99 -6.29 -18.48 -11.26
CA GLN A 99 -7.14 -18.28 -12.43
C GLN A 99 -7.73 -16.87 -12.44
N GLY A 100 -8.31 -16.41 -11.31
CA GLY A 100 -8.87 -15.07 -11.21
C GLY A 100 -7.84 -13.96 -11.41
N VAL A 101 -6.62 -14.12 -10.90
CA VAL A 101 -5.51 -13.16 -11.10
C VAL A 101 -5.23 -12.93 -12.58
N ARG A 102 -5.27 -13.97 -13.42
CA ARG A 102 -5.02 -13.87 -14.86
C ARG A 102 -6.13 -13.11 -15.62
N GLU A 103 -7.33 -13.05 -15.04
CA GLU A 103 -8.46 -12.31 -15.61
C GLU A 103 -8.41 -10.80 -15.28
N VAL A 104 -7.59 -10.39 -14.31
CA VAL A 104 -7.43 -8.99 -13.92
C VAL A 104 -6.52 -8.26 -14.93
N PRO A 105 -7.01 -7.26 -15.68
CA PRO A 105 -6.23 -6.61 -16.75
C PRO A 105 -4.90 -5.99 -16.28
N GLN A 106 -4.88 -5.42 -15.07
CA GLN A 106 -3.72 -4.78 -14.45
C GLN A 106 -2.60 -5.79 -14.15
N MET A 107 -2.95 -7.08 -13.96
CA MET A 107 -1.99 -8.13 -13.66
C MET A 107 -1.09 -8.52 -14.84
N LYS A 108 -1.30 -7.94 -16.04
CA LYS A 108 -0.32 -7.99 -17.13
C LYS A 108 1.04 -7.43 -16.71
N ALA A 109 1.06 -6.34 -15.95
CA ALA A 109 2.28 -5.76 -15.39
C ALA A 109 2.89 -6.63 -14.28
N GLY A 110 2.07 -7.45 -13.61
CA GLY A 110 2.48 -8.39 -12.56
C GLY A 110 2.77 -9.81 -13.05
N SER A 111 2.97 -10.03 -14.35
CA SER A 111 3.14 -11.37 -14.93
C SER A 111 4.31 -12.16 -14.32
N ALA A 112 5.40 -11.50 -13.94
CA ALA A 112 6.52 -12.13 -13.24
C ALA A 112 6.11 -12.74 -11.88
N ALA A 113 5.23 -12.07 -11.14
CA ALA A 113 4.72 -12.57 -9.86
C ALA A 113 3.83 -13.81 -10.05
N ILE A 114 3.05 -13.85 -11.12
CA ILE A 114 2.22 -15.02 -11.48
C ILE A 114 3.12 -16.24 -11.77
N VAL A 115 4.15 -16.05 -12.60
CA VAL A 115 5.11 -17.12 -12.93
C VAL A 115 5.87 -17.60 -11.69
N ALA A 116 6.33 -16.68 -10.85
CA ALA A 116 7.01 -17.03 -9.60
C ALA A 116 6.09 -17.82 -8.65
N ALA A 117 4.82 -17.43 -8.55
CA ALA A 117 3.82 -18.13 -7.74
C ALA A 117 3.56 -19.55 -8.26
N GLU A 118 3.45 -19.74 -9.57
CA GLU A 118 3.31 -21.06 -10.20
C GLU A 118 4.53 -21.95 -9.95
N GLN A 119 5.73 -21.40 -10.12
CA GLN A 119 6.98 -22.13 -9.87
C GLN A 119 7.10 -22.55 -8.40
N ALA A 120 6.78 -21.64 -7.47
CA ALA A 120 6.78 -21.92 -6.04
C ALA A 120 5.74 -22.99 -5.66
N PHE A 121 4.57 -22.99 -6.31
CA PHE A 121 3.55 -24.02 -6.11
C PHE A 121 4.00 -25.38 -6.66
N GLN A 122 4.63 -25.44 -7.84
CA GLN A 122 5.18 -26.67 -8.38
C GLN A 122 6.32 -27.23 -7.51
N ALA A 123 7.20 -26.36 -7.01
CA ALA A 123 8.25 -26.75 -6.08
C ALA A 123 7.68 -27.34 -4.78
N LEU A 124 6.56 -26.78 -4.28
CA LEU A 124 5.86 -27.33 -3.12
C LEU A 124 5.31 -28.74 -3.38
N GLN A 125 4.77 -29.02 -4.57
CA GLN A 125 4.30 -30.37 -4.90
C GLN A 125 5.44 -31.39 -4.91
N THR A 126 6.61 -31.03 -5.47
CA THR A 126 7.81 -31.88 -5.42
C THR A 126 8.28 -32.12 -3.99
N LEU A 127 8.33 -31.06 -3.17
CA LEU A 127 8.71 -31.17 -1.76
C LEU A 127 7.77 -32.07 -0.97
N ARG A 128 6.46 -31.98 -1.22
CA ARG A 128 5.45 -32.82 -0.54
C ARG A 128 5.69 -34.30 -0.76
N ALA A 129 6.11 -34.73 -1.94
CA ALA A 129 6.48 -36.12 -2.19
C ALA A 129 7.66 -36.58 -1.31
N SER A 130 8.67 -35.72 -1.13
CA SER A 130 9.80 -36.01 -0.22
C SER A 130 9.38 -36.01 1.25
N ILE A 131 8.46 -35.13 1.65
CA ILE A 131 7.89 -35.13 3.01
C ILE A 131 7.12 -36.43 3.25
N ASP A 132 6.27 -36.85 2.32
CA ASP A 132 5.42 -38.04 2.45
C ASP A 132 6.25 -39.32 2.57
N ASP A 133 7.33 -39.45 1.78
CA ASP A 133 8.30 -40.54 1.91
C ASP A 133 9.02 -40.52 3.27
N ALA A 134 9.40 -39.34 3.77
CA ALA A 134 10.10 -39.21 5.04
C ALA A 134 9.19 -39.52 6.24
N ILE A 135 7.95 -39.05 6.26
CA ILE A 135 7.03 -39.29 7.38
C ILE A 135 6.51 -40.73 7.44
N ALA A 136 6.60 -41.49 6.35
CA ALA A 136 6.34 -42.93 6.32
C ALA A 136 7.46 -43.76 6.98
N LYS A 137 8.61 -43.14 7.28
CA LYS A 137 9.79 -43.79 7.89
C LYS A 137 9.95 -43.40 9.36
N PRO A 138 10.54 -44.27 10.21
CA PRO A 138 10.92 -43.88 11.58
C PRO A 138 11.97 -42.77 11.55
N ALA A 139 12.05 -41.97 12.61
CA ALA A 139 12.90 -40.77 12.64
C ALA A 139 14.38 -41.01 12.27
N SER A 140 14.93 -42.17 12.62
CA SER A 140 16.33 -42.54 12.32
C SER A 140 16.61 -42.79 10.83
N ALA A 141 15.57 -42.98 10.00
CA ALA A 141 15.70 -43.30 8.57
C ALA A 141 15.26 -42.15 7.65
N ARG A 142 15.04 -40.96 8.20
CA ARG A 142 14.63 -39.75 7.45
C ARG A 142 15.85 -39.00 6.92
N SER A 143 15.74 -38.40 5.72
CA SER A 143 16.78 -37.47 5.24
C SER A 143 16.85 -36.24 6.17
N PRO A 144 18.03 -35.88 6.69
CA PRO A 144 18.21 -34.66 7.47
C PRO A 144 17.82 -33.39 6.71
N GLU A 145 18.06 -33.36 5.40
CA GLU A 145 17.76 -32.23 4.53
C GLU A 145 16.25 -31.96 4.48
N VAL A 146 15.44 -33.02 4.36
CA VAL A 146 13.97 -32.90 4.35
C VAL A 146 13.47 -32.44 5.72
N VAL A 147 13.98 -33.03 6.80
CA VAL A 147 13.55 -32.72 8.17
C VAL A 147 13.88 -31.27 8.56
N GLN A 148 15.04 -30.76 8.14
CA GLN A 148 15.46 -29.38 8.45
C GLN A 148 14.91 -28.36 7.45
N GLY A 149 14.85 -28.69 6.16
CA GLY A 149 14.52 -27.77 5.08
C GLY A 149 13.02 -27.57 4.81
N ALA A 150 12.18 -28.59 5.08
CA ALA A 150 10.76 -28.55 4.69
C ALA A 150 9.99 -27.35 5.27
N PHE A 151 10.22 -27.00 6.53
CA PHE A 151 9.55 -25.86 7.17
C PHE A 151 9.88 -24.54 6.46
N GLY A 152 11.16 -24.31 6.14
CA GLY A 152 11.62 -23.12 5.44
C GLY A 152 11.09 -23.06 4.02
N ALA A 153 11.15 -24.16 3.29
CA ALA A 153 10.69 -24.23 1.91
C ALA A 153 9.17 -24.00 1.78
N ILE A 154 8.33 -24.60 2.64
CA ILE A 154 6.88 -24.30 2.65
C ILE A 154 6.63 -22.83 3.02
N SER A 155 7.40 -22.27 3.96
CA SER A 155 7.29 -20.85 4.32
C SER A 155 7.61 -19.92 3.13
N GLN A 156 8.64 -20.27 2.36
CA GLN A 156 9.01 -19.53 1.15
C GLN A 156 7.94 -19.66 0.06
N THR A 157 7.31 -20.83 -0.11
CA THR A 157 6.18 -20.97 -1.04
C THR A 157 5.00 -20.09 -0.62
N ILE A 158 4.65 -20.05 0.67
CA ILE A 158 3.57 -19.18 1.16
C ILE A 158 3.88 -17.71 0.86
N GLU A 159 5.13 -17.30 1.12
CA GLU A 159 5.60 -15.93 0.87
C GLU A 159 5.49 -15.56 -0.61
N ILE A 160 5.97 -16.41 -1.52
CA ILE A 160 5.98 -16.09 -2.96
C ILE A 160 4.59 -16.27 -3.57
N ALA A 161 3.99 -17.44 -3.40
CA ALA A 161 2.81 -17.83 -4.15
C ALA A 161 1.53 -17.20 -3.63
N ALA A 162 1.40 -17.01 -2.32
CA ALA A 162 0.18 -16.46 -1.73
C ALA A 162 0.36 -14.99 -1.32
N VAL A 163 1.34 -14.69 -0.46
CA VAL A 163 1.51 -13.34 0.11
C VAL A 163 1.96 -12.34 -0.96
N GLY A 164 3.04 -12.64 -1.67
CA GLY A 164 3.62 -11.78 -2.71
C GLY A 164 2.70 -11.58 -3.91
N LEU A 165 2.05 -12.66 -4.38
CA LEU A 165 1.07 -12.56 -5.46
C LEU A 165 -0.12 -11.68 -5.07
N ARG A 166 -0.63 -11.83 -3.84
CA ARG A 166 -1.71 -10.99 -3.32
C ARG A 166 -1.29 -9.54 -3.18
N GLN A 167 -0.11 -9.26 -2.60
CA GLN A 167 0.39 -7.89 -2.47
C GLN A 167 0.55 -7.24 -3.85
N THR A 168 1.11 -7.97 -4.84
CA THR A 168 1.23 -7.49 -6.22
C THR A 168 -0.15 -7.15 -6.81
N LEU A 169 -1.13 -8.03 -6.62
CA LEU A 169 -2.51 -7.78 -7.06
C LEU A 169 -3.08 -6.50 -6.43
N GLU A 170 -2.95 -6.35 -5.11
CA GLU A 170 -3.48 -5.19 -4.37
C GLU A 170 -2.74 -3.89 -4.67
N THR A 171 -1.45 -3.95 -5.03
CA THR A 171 -0.67 -2.78 -5.43
C THR A 171 -0.99 -2.33 -6.85
N LEU A 172 -1.22 -3.27 -7.77
CA LEU A 172 -1.52 -2.94 -9.17
C LEU A 172 -2.99 -2.57 -9.41
N THR A 173 -3.84 -2.68 -8.39
CA THR A 173 -5.28 -2.38 -8.50
C THR A 173 -5.64 -1.22 -7.60
N ASP A 174 -6.05 -0.10 -8.20
CA ASP A 174 -6.41 1.09 -7.45
C ASP A 174 -7.77 0.91 -6.75
N PRO A 175 -7.85 1.17 -5.43
CA PRO A 175 -9.13 1.20 -4.74
C PRO A 175 -9.98 2.39 -5.24
N PRO A 176 -11.26 2.18 -5.60
CA PRO A 176 -12.09 3.22 -6.22
C PRO A 176 -12.54 4.33 -5.25
N SER A 177 -12.33 4.15 -3.94
CA SER A 177 -12.67 5.15 -2.93
C SER A 177 -11.66 5.17 -1.77
N ALA A 178 -11.56 6.33 -1.11
CA ALA A 178 -10.69 6.49 0.06
C ALA A 178 -11.05 5.55 1.22
N LYS A 179 -12.34 5.19 1.37
CA LYS A 179 -12.79 4.24 2.38
C LYS A 179 -12.26 2.83 2.11
N LEU A 180 -12.27 2.39 0.85
CA LEU A 180 -11.69 1.11 0.44
C LEU A 180 -10.17 1.13 0.60
N ALA A 181 -9.53 2.23 0.21
CA ALA A 181 -8.09 2.42 0.39
C ALA A 181 -7.65 2.30 1.86
N ALA A 182 -8.48 2.77 2.81
CA ALA A 182 -8.20 2.67 4.24
C ALA A 182 -8.30 1.25 4.82
N LEU A 183 -9.01 0.32 4.14
CA LEU A 183 -9.17 -1.06 4.60
C LEU A 183 -8.00 -1.96 4.17
N LEU A 184 -7.34 -1.64 3.06
CA LEU A 184 -6.25 -2.47 2.51
C LEU A 184 -5.05 -2.60 3.48
N PRO A 185 -4.52 -1.52 4.10
CA PRO A 185 -3.43 -1.65 5.06
C PRO A 185 -3.82 -2.50 6.27
N LEU A 186 -5.06 -2.40 6.75
CA LEU A 186 -5.54 -3.21 7.86
C LEU A 186 -5.57 -4.70 7.51
N ARG A 187 -6.04 -5.06 6.30
CA ARG A 187 -5.95 -6.46 5.83
C ARG A 187 -4.51 -6.93 5.72
N HIS A 188 -3.62 -6.08 5.22
CA HIS A 188 -2.20 -6.41 5.09
C HIS A 188 -1.58 -6.73 6.45
N LEU A 189 -1.78 -5.86 7.45
CA LEU A 189 -1.32 -6.07 8.82
C LEU A 189 -1.89 -7.35 9.43
N ALA A 190 -3.20 -7.58 9.30
CA ALA A 190 -3.84 -8.78 9.85
C ALA A 190 -3.28 -10.07 9.20
N ALA A 191 -2.96 -10.02 7.91
CA ALA A 191 -2.39 -11.17 7.22
C ALA A 191 -0.90 -11.40 7.54
N ASP A 192 -0.10 -10.35 7.67
CA ASP A 192 1.30 -10.46 8.12
C ASP A 192 1.36 -11.03 9.54
N MET A 193 0.49 -10.54 10.41
CA MET A 193 0.31 -11.08 11.76
C MET A 193 -0.09 -12.56 11.72
N ALA A 194 -1.04 -12.95 10.87
CA ALA A 194 -1.50 -14.33 10.75
C ALA A 194 -0.40 -15.28 10.24
N GLU A 195 0.40 -14.85 9.25
CA GLU A 195 1.49 -15.66 8.72
C GLU A 195 2.59 -15.87 9.76
N ASN A 196 3.01 -14.82 10.46
CA ASN A 196 4.03 -14.93 11.51
C ASN A 196 3.53 -15.71 12.74
N ALA A 197 2.27 -15.55 13.12
CA ALA A 197 1.64 -16.40 14.14
C ALA A 197 1.57 -17.86 13.69
N GLY A 198 1.31 -18.10 12.40
CA GLY A 198 1.39 -19.41 11.77
C GLY A 198 2.80 -20.02 11.78
N ARG A 199 3.85 -19.20 11.60
CA ARG A 199 5.26 -19.61 11.70
C ARG A 199 5.61 -20.00 13.13
N GLU A 200 5.26 -19.16 14.11
CA GLU A 200 5.45 -19.45 15.54
C GLU A 200 4.74 -20.77 15.93
N ARG A 201 3.46 -20.91 15.57
CA ARG A 201 2.67 -22.13 15.79
C ARG A 201 3.39 -23.36 15.22
N GLY A 202 3.78 -23.33 13.95
CA GLY A 202 4.38 -24.49 13.29
C GLY A 202 5.77 -24.83 13.84
N TYR A 203 6.56 -23.82 14.17
CA TYR A 203 7.93 -24.02 14.67
C TYR A 203 7.93 -24.58 16.09
N LEU A 204 7.16 -23.99 17.02
CA LEU A 204 7.00 -24.50 18.38
C LEU A 204 6.40 -25.91 18.40
N SER A 205 5.40 -26.19 17.57
CA SER A 205 4.82 -27.53 17.50
C SER A 205 5.85 -28.61 17.14
N GLY A 206 6.78 -28.28 16.24
CA GLY A 206 7.91 -29.15 15.93
C GLY A 206 8.86 -29.40 17.12
N ILE A 207 9.13 -28.38 17.92
CA ILE A 207 9.97 -28.47 19.13
C ILE A 207 9.29 -29.34 20.19
N LEU A 208 8.02 -29.08 20.46
CA LEU A 208 7.22 -29.82 21.43
C LEU A 208 7.08 -31.31 21.03
N SER A 209 6.90 -31.58 19.74
CA SER A 209 6.80 -32.94 19.21
C SER A 209 8.13 -33.70 19.30
N ALA A 210 9.25 -33.00 19.14
CA ALA A 210 10.60 -33.55 19.33
C ALA A 210 11.03 -33.64 20.80
N ARG A 211 10.29 -33.01 21.73
CA ARG A 211 10.67 -32.85 23.15
C ARG A 211 12.07 -32.23 23.33
N THR A 212 12.44 -31.29 22.46
CA THR A 212 13.75 -30.63 22.51
C THR A 212 13.71 -29.32 23.31
N LYS A 213 14.85 -28.92 23.88
CA LYS A 213 14.98 -27.64 24.62
C LYS A 213 14.88 -26.43 23.68
N LEU A 214 14.41 -25.31 24.22
CA LEU A 214 14.50 -24.00 23.57
C LEU A 214 15.90 -23.42 23.74
N GLY A 215 16.79 -23.71 22.80
CA GLY A 215 18.13 -23.13 22.73
C GLY A 215 18.13 -21.72 22.13
N GLY A 216 19.31 -21.08 22.10
CA GLY A 216 19.46 -19.71 21.62
C GLY A 216 19.01 -19.51 20.16
N GLU A 217 19.26 -20.48 19.29
CA GLU A 217 18.81 -20.41 17.88
C GLU A 217 17.28 -20.46 17.77
N GLN A 218 16.64 -21.38 18.50
CA GLN A 218 15.18 -21.52 18.50
C GLN A 218 14.52 -20.25 19.05
N LEU A 219 15.06 -19.69 20.14
CA LEU A 219 14.58 -18.44 20.73
C LEU A 219 14.73 -17.27 19.77
N ARG A 220 15.82 -17.20 19.00
CA ARG A 220 16.01 -16.16 17.97
C ARG A 220 14.91 -16.21 16.91
N HIS A 221 14.61 -17.40 16.37
CA HIS A 221 13.54 -17.56 15.38
C HIS A 221 12.17 -17.16 15.94
N LEU A 222 11.85 -17.62 17.15
CA LEU A 222 10.58 -17.31 17.81
C LEU A 222 10.45 -15.82 18.14
N SER A 223 11.54 -15.17 18.54
CA SER A 223 11.56 -13.73 18.81
C SER A 223 11.35 -12.91 17.54
N LEU A 224 11.92 -13.34 16.40
CA LEU A 224 11.66 -12.71 15.10
C LEU A 224 10.18 -12.80 14.73
N PHE A 225 9.57 -13.99 14.80
CA PHE A 225 8.14 -14.14 14.51
C PHE A 225 7.29 -13.28 15.45
N ARG A 226 7.59 -13.28 16.75
CA ARG A 226 6.84 -12.48 17.73
C ARG A 226 6.97 -10.98 17.49
N GLY A 227 8.15 -10.49 17.11
CA GLY A 227 8.36 -9.08 16.80
C GLY A 227 7.45 -8.58 15.66
N HIS A 228 7.28 -9.36 14.60
CA HIS A 228 6.35 -9.04 13.52
C HIS A 228 4.89 -9.01 13.98
N ILE A 229 4.51 -9.99 14.81
CA ILE A 229 3.15 -10.10 15.36
C ILE A 229 2.82 -8.89 16.23
N ASP A 230 3.73 -8.51 17.14
CA ASP A 230 3.52 -7.37 18.05
C ASP A 230 3.49 -6.04 17.28
N LEU A 231 4.34 -5.88 16.25
CA LEU A 231 4.32 -4.70 15.39
C LEU A 231 2.97 -4.54 14.68
N ALA A 232 2.52 -5.59 13.99
CA ALA A 232 1.26 -5.57 13.27
C ALA A 232 0.08 -5.35 14.23
N TRP A 233 0.10 -6.01 15.39
CA TRP A 233 -0.94 -5.88 16.39
C TRP A 233 -1.05 -4.48 16.97
N ASN A 234 0.05 -3.82 17.31
CA ASN A 234 0.04 -2.46 17.85
C ASN A 234 -0.65 -1.48 16.89
N MET A 235 -0.44 -1.66 15.59
CA MET A 235 -1.09 -0.86 14.55
C MET A 235 -2.58 -1.19 14.43
N ILE A 236 -2.96 -2.47 14.49
CA ILE A 236 -4.35 -2.94 14.42
C ILE A 236 -5.15 -2.47 15.65
N ALA A 237 -4.62 -2.68 16.85
CA ALA A 237 -5.31 -2.40 18.11
C ALA A 237 -5.65 -0.91 18.26
N ALA A 238 -4.77 -0.02 17.77
CA ALA A 238 -5.00 1.42 17.77
C ALA A 238 -6.25 1.82 16.96
N LEU A 239 -6.60 1.06 15.90
CA LEU A 239 -7.76 1.34 15.07
C LEU A 239 -9.09 1.12 15.79
N LYS A 240 -9.12 0.35 16.89
CA LYS A 240 -10.34 0.12 17.68
C LYS A 240 -10.96 1.41 18.23
N GLN A 241 -10.15 2.45 18.40
CA GLN A 241 -10.60 3.77 18.87
C GLN A 241 -11.29 4.60 17.78
N ARG A 242 -11.24 4.17 16.52
CA ARG A 242 -11.85 4.91 15.42
C ARG A 242 -13.38 4.76 15.43
N PRO A 243 -14.14 5.87 15.46
CA PRO A 243 -15.60 5.82 15.50
C PRO A 243 -16.22 5.31 14.18
N ASP A 244 -15.48 5.39 13.07
CA ASP A 244 -15.90 4.95 11.74
C ASP A 244 -15.55 3.48 11.43
N LEU A 245 -14.94 2.76 12.37
CA LEU A 245 -14.56 1.35 12.16
C LEU A 245 -15.81 0.45 12.09
N PRO A 246 -15.95 -0.40 11.05
CA PRO A 246 -17.04 -1.36 10.95
C PRO A 246 -17.14 -2.26 12.19
N ARG A 247 -18.36 -2.45 12.71
CA ARG A 247 -18.61 -3.24 13.94
C ARG A 247 -18.08 -4.67 13.85
N THR A 248 -18.15 -5.29 12.66
CA THR A 248 -17.62 -6.64 12.42
C THR A 248 -16.11 -6.70 12.63
N ILE A 249 -15.38 -5.67 12.17
CA ILE A 249 -13.94 -5.55 12.36
C ILE A 249 -13.62 -5.30 13.85
N ALA A 250 -14.33 -4.38 14.51
CA ALA A 250 -14.13 -4.10 15.93
C ALA A 250 -14.35 -5.36 16.82
N SER A 251 -15.37 -6.15 16.51
CA SER A 251 -15.62 -7.44 17.17
C SER A 251 -14.49 -8.44 16.89
N ALA A 252 -13.98 -8.51 15.66
CA ALA A 252 -12.89 -9.41 15.32
C ALA A 252 -11.56 -9.00 16.00
N ILE A 253 -11.27 -7.71 16.12
CA ILE A 253 -10.14 -7.21 16.92
C ILE A 253 -10.27 -7.65 18.37
N SER A 254 -11.47 -7.54 18.95
CA SER A 254 -11.72 -7.97 20.34
C SER A 254 -11.58 -9.48 20.52
N ALA A 255 -11.91 -10.28 19.49
CA ALA A 255 -11.66 -11.72 19.49
C ALA A 255 -10.15 -12.03 19.45
N VAL A 256 -9.34 -11.27 18.69
CA VAL A 256 -7.88 -11.43 18.68
C VAL A 256 -7.27 -11.07 20.05
N GLU A 257 -7.73 -9.99 20.68
CA GLU A 257 -7.31 -9.63 22.06
C GLU A 257 -7.52 -10.79 23.04
N GLN A 258 -8.67 -11.45 22.96
CA GLN A 258 -9.03 -12.53 23.87
C GLN A 258 -8.32 -13.84 23.52
N ASP A 259 -8.49 -14.32 22.29
CA ASP A 259 -8.03 -15.65 21.89
C ASP A 259 -6.49 -15.72 21.74
N TYR A 260 -5.87 -14.64 21.24
CA TYR A 260 -4.42 -14.61 20.95
C TYR A 260 -3.60 -14.04 22.11
N PHE A 261 -3.92 -12.84 22.56
CA PHE A 261 -3.10 -12.10 23.55
C PHE A 261 -3.46 -12.39 25.01
N ARG A 262 -4.50 -13.19 25.29
CA ARG A 262 -4.79 -13.68 26.64
C ARG A 262 -4.69 -15.19 26.72
N ASP A 263 -5.60 -15.89 26.04
CA ASP A 263 -5.75 -17.33 26.24
C ASP A 263 -4.57 -18.12 25.67
N TYR A 264 -4.12 -17.77 24.46
CA TYR A 264 -2.92 -18.38 23.86
C TYR A 264 -1.61 -17.90 24.51
N ASP A 265 -1.49 -16.61 24.83
CA ASP A 265 -0.26 -16.08 25.43
C ASP A 265 0.07 -16.73 26.78
N ALA A 266 -0.94 -17.06 27.59
CA ALA A 266 -0.74 -17.82 28.83
C ALA A 266 -0.15 -19.23 28.59
N ILE A 267 -0.58 -19.91 27.52
CA ILE A 267 -0.04 -21.22 27.12
C ILE A 267 1.40 -21.06 26.63
N ARG A 268 1.64 -20.00 25.84
CA ARG A 268 2.95 -19.67 25.31
C ARG A 268 3.94 -19.40 26.43
N GLU A 269 3.60 -18.57 27.42
CA GLU A 269 4.43 -18.30 28.60
C GLU A 269 4.82 -19.58 29.34
N ALA A 270 3.86 -20.49 29.57
CA ALA A 270 4.13 -21.77 30.21
C ALA A 270 5.10 -22.65 29.42
N ILE A 271 5.02 -22.65 28.09
CA ILE A 271 5.95 -23.37 27.21
C ILE A 271 7.35 -22.79 27.31
N PHE A 272 7.49 -21.46 27.26
CA PHE A 272 8.79 -20.79 27.36
C PHE A 272 9.43 -21.01 28.73
N ALA A 273 8.66 -20.96 29.82
CA ALA A 273 9.14 -21.26 31.17
C ALA A 273 9.63 -22.72 31.34
N ALA A 274 9.09 -23.66 30.55
CA ALA A 274 9.56 -25.05 30.50
C ALA A 274 10.70 -25.28 29.49
N GLY A 275 10.98 -24.31 28.62
CA GLY A 275 11.87 -24.43 27.46
C GLY A 275 13.31 -24.83 27.78
N GLU A 276 13.87 -24.36 28.90
CA GLU A 276 15.24 -24.70 29.32
C GLU A 276 15.40 -26.19 29.68
N ARG A 277 14.32 -26.79 30.18
CA ARG A 277 14.29 -28.22 30.56
C ARG A 277 13.90 -29.11 29.39
N GLY A 278 13.07 -28.60 28.48
CA GLY A 278 12.46 -29.40 27.40
C GLY A 278 11.34 -30.33 27.90
N ASP A 279 10.96 -30.21 29.18
CA ASP A 279 9.90 -30.98 29.81
C ASP A 279 8.58 -30.22 29.76
N TYR A 280 7.92 -30.29 28.60
CA TYR A 280 6.67 -29.60 28.36
C TYR A 280 5.47 -30.40 28.87
N ALA A 281 4.60 -29.74 29.64
CA ALA A 281 3.37 -30.34 30.14
C ALA A 281 2.32 -30.59 29.03
N ILE A 282 2.34 -29.77 27.99
CA ILE A 282 1.43 -29.86 26.85
C ILE A 282 2.06 -30.67 25.71
N SER A 283 1.25 -31.49 25.03
CA SER A 283 1.67 -32.19 23.81
C SER A 283 1.80 -31.22 22.63
N GLY A 284 2.63 -31.54 21.64
CA GLY A 284 2.72 -30.75 20.40
C GLY A 284 1.37 -30.62 19.68
N ASP A 285 0.55 -31.67 19.71
CA ASP A 285 -0.78 -31.68 19.09
C ASP A 285 -1.79 -30.80 19.81
N ASP A 286 -1.84 -30.87 21.15
CA ASP A 286 -2.75 -30.03 21.92
C ASP A 286 -2.34 -28.56 21.84
N TYR A 287 -1.03 -28.29 21.87
CA TYR A 287 -0.52 -26.96 21.58
C TYR A 287 -0.97 -26.48 20.20
N PHE A 288 -0.76 -27.29 19.16
CA PHE A 288 -1.10 -26.90 17.80
C PHE A 288 -2.60 -26.58 17.64
N LYS A 289 -3.48 -27.38 18.26
CA LYS A 289 -4.93 -27.13 18.28
C LYS A 289 -5.28 -25.80 18.95
N ARG A 290 -4.69 -25.51 20.12
CA ARG A 290 -4.94 -24.25 20.85
C ARG A 290 -4.40 -23.04 20.11
N ALA A 291 -3.17 -23.13 19.61
CA ALA A 291 -2.57 -22.11 18.75
C ALA A 291 -3.38 -21.88 17.46
N THR A 292 -4.02 -22.93 16.91
CA THR A 292 -4.89 -22.80 15.73
C THR A 292 -6.15 -21.99 16.02
N ILE A 293 -6.74 -22.09 17.21
CA ILE A 293 -7.88 -21.24 17.60
C ILE A 293 -7.44 -19.76 17.56
N ALA A 294 -6.30 -19.45 18.17
CA ALA A 294 -5.75 -18.10 18.22
C ALA A 294 -5.39 -17.55 16.84
N VAL A 295 -4.70 -18.33 16.00
CA VAL A 295 -4.38 -17.93 14.61
C VAL A 295 -5.66 -17.73 13.78
N ASN A 296 -6.68 -18.57 13.99
CA ASN A 296 -7.98 -18.41 13.30
C ASN A 296 -8.71 -17.13 13.71
N ALA A 297 -8.54 -16.62 14.92
CA ALA A 297 -9.08 -15.32 15.30
C ALA A 297 -8.47 -14.19 14.45
N ILE A 298 -7.15 -14.25 14.19
CA ILE A 298 -6.45 -13.28 13.32
C ILE A 298 -6.91 -13.42 11.86
N LEU A 299 -7.05 -14.66 11.35
CA LEU A 299 -7.56 -14.90 10.00
C LEU A 299 -9.00 -14.39 9.83
N LYS A 300 -9.86 -14.56 10.84
CA LYS A 300 -11.23 -14.01 10.86
C LYS A 300 -11.24 -12.48 10.87
N LEU A 301 -10.26 -11.83 11.51
CA LEU A 301 -10.10 -10.38 11.40
C LEU A 301 -9.82 -9.97 9.95
N ALA A 302 -8.87 -10.61 9.29
CA ALA A 302 -8.58 -10.32 7.88
C ALA A 302 -9.78 -10.62 6.96
N GLU A 303 -10.56 -11.66 7.24
CA GLU A 303 -11.83 -11.98 6.55
C GLU A 303 -12.91 -10.92 6.82
N ALA A 304 -13.05 -10.43 8.06
CA ALA A 304 -13.98 -9.36 8.40
C ALA A 304 -13.64 -8.06 7.67
N VAL A 305 -12.35 -7.76 7.50
CA VAL A 305 -11.88 -6.63 6.69
C VAL A 305 -12.21 -6.83 5.22
N GLY A 306 -11.97 -8.03 4.67
CA GLY A 306 -12.34 -8.38 3.30
C GLY A 306 -13.84 -8.24 3.03
N THR A 307 -14.67 -8.75 3.94
CA THR A 307 -16.14 -8.65 3.87
C THR A 307 -16.61 -7.20 3.97
N ALA A 308 -15.99 -6.40 4.83
CA ALA A 308 -16.30 -4.97 4.92
C ALA A 308 -15.89 -4.20 3.65
N ALA A 309 -14.79 -4.59 3.02
CA ALA A 309 -14.37 -4.03 1.74
C ALA A 309 -15.34 -4.40 0.60
N ASP A 310 -15.84 -5.63 0.54
CA ASP A 310 -16.88 -6.03 -0.43
C ASP A 310 -18.17 -5.23 -0.22
N ALA A 311 -18.60 -5.07 1.05
CA ALA A 311 -19.78 -4.29 1.37
C ALA A 311 -19.63 -2.80 1.02
N GLU A 312 -18.47 -2.19 1.29
CA GLU A 312 -18.21 -0.80 0.94
C GLU A 312 -18.11 -0.62 -0.59
N ALA A 313 -17.51 -1.57 -1.31
CA ALA A 313 -17.46 -1.53 -2.77
C ALA A 313 -18.85 -1.67 -3.40
N ALA A 314 -19.70 -2.53 -2.85
CA ALA A 314 -21.10 -2.64 -3.26
C ALA A 314 -21.88 -1.34 -2.97
N ASN A 315 -21.68 -0.73 -1.79
CA ASN A 315 -22.30 0.54 -1.42
C ASN A 315 -21.80 1.71 -2.29
N ASP A 316 -20.52 1.72 -2.65
CA ASP A 316 -19.94 2.69 -3.58
C ASP A 316 -20.55 2.53 -4.98
N ALA A 317 -20.61 1.31 -5.51
CA ALA A 317 -21.25 1.02 -6.79
C ALA A 317 -22.75 1.41 -6.80
N ALA A 318 -23.47 1.19 -5.70
CA ALA A 318 -24.87 1.59 -5.57
C ALA A 318 -25.03 3.12 -5.53
N ARG A 319 -24.16 3.84 -4.81
CA ARG A 319 -24.13 5.31 -4.81
C ARG A 319 -23.83 5.85 -6.21
N SER A 320 -22.84 5.31 -6.91
CA SER A 320 -22.54 5.66 -8.29
C SER A 320 -23.69 5.35 -9.25
N ALA A 321 -24.42 4.24 -9.04
CA ALA A 321 -25.63 3.94 -9.82
C ALA A 321 -26.75 4.95 -9.58
N SER A 322 -26.96 5.39 -8.34
CA SER A 322 -27.95 6.43 -8.04
C SER A 322 -27.54 7.78 -8.66
N ALA A 323 -26.26 8.15 -8.59
CA ALA A 323 -25.73 9.37 -9.21
C ALA A 323 -25.89 9.34 -10.73
N LEU A 324 -25.67 8.18 -11.38
CA LEU A 324 -25.93 7.99 -12.81
C LEU A 324 -27.37 8.30 -13.19
N TRP A 325 -28.35 7.78 -12.43
CA TRP A 325 -29.76 8.02 -12.72
C TRP A 325 -30.15 9.48 -12.50
N VAL A 326 -29.65 10.11 -11.43
CA VAL A 326 -29.89 11.53 -11.15
C VAL A 326 -29.28 12.40 -12.24
N ASN A 327 -28.00 12.21 -12.56
CA ASN A 327 -27.27 13.00 -13.56
C ASN A 327 -27.82 12.76 -14.97
N GLY A 328 -28.19 11.52 -15.31
CA GLY A 328 -28.87 11.19 -16.55
C GLY A 328 -30.25 11.85 -16.67
N GLY A 329 -31.01 11.91 -15.57
CA GLY A 329 -32.27 12.64 -15.49
C GLY A 329 -32.09 14.15 -15.67
N VAL A 330 -31.10 14.74 -15.00
CA VAL A 330 -30.73 16.16 -15.15
C VAL A 330 -30.30 16.47 -16.58
N LEU A 331 -29.49 15.60 -17.19
CA LEU A 331 -29.06 15.73 -18.59
C LEU A 331 -30.25 15.71 -19.55
N LEU A 332 -31.16 14.75 -19.39
CA LEU A 332 -32.39 14.66 -20.21
C LEU A 332 -33.30 15.88 -20.03
N ALA A 333 -33.48 16.35 -18.78
CA ALA A 333 -34.24 17.56 -18.50
C ALA A 333 -33.60 18.80 -19.14
N ALA A 334 -32.28 18.95 -19.05
CA ALA A 334 -31.54 20.03 -19.69
C ALA A 334 -31.69 19.99 -21.21
N MET A 335 -31.53 18.81 -21.84
CA MET A 335 -31.74 18.65 -23.29
C MET A 335 -33.16 19.00 -23.72
N ALA A 336 -34.17 18.57 -22.95
CA ALA A 336 -35.57 18.89 -23.23
C ALA A 336 -35.83 20.40 -23.13
N LEU A 337 -35.28 21.07 -22.10
CA LEU A 337 -35.45 22.51 -21.88
C LEU A 337 -34.81 23.33 -23.01
N VAL A 338 -33.66 22.88 -23.52
CA VAL A 338 -32.98 23.46 -24.69
C VAL A 338 -33.80 23.27 -25.96
N MET A 339 -34.33 22.07 -26.19
CA MET A 339 -35.22 21.77 -27.32
C MET A 339 -36.47 22.65 -27.30
N VAL A 340 -37.09 22.82 -26.13
CA VAL A 340 -38.26 23.69 -25.94
C VAL A 340 -37.88 25.15 -26.14
N SER A 341 -36.77 25.63 -25.58
CA SER A 341 -36.30 27.01 -25.76
C SER A 341 -36.02 27.33 -27.22
N LEU A 342 -35.31 26.45 -27.93
CA LEU A 342 -35.04 26.61 -29.37
C LEU A 342 -36.34 26.59 -30.18
N TRP A 343 -37.27 25.70 -29.84
CA TRP A 343 -38.57 25.65 -30.49
C TRP A 343 -39.35 26.96 -30.30
N VAL A 344 -39.43 27.50 -29.08
CA VAL A 344 -40.09 28.78 -28.80
C VAL A 344 -39.42 29.93 -29.56
N THR A 345 -38.09 30.04 -29.50
CA THR A 345 -37.32 31.09 -30.19
C THR A 345 -37.56 31.04 -31.70
N PHE A 346 -37.45 29.87 -32.34
CA PHE A 346 -37.64 29.76 -33.80
C PHE A 346 -39.10 29.85 -34.25
N ALA A 347 -40.04 29.20 -33.55
CA ALA A 347 -41.43 29.09 -33.98
C ALA A 347 -42.28 30.30 -33.58
N ARG A 348 -42.07 30.87 -32.39
CA ARG A 348 -42.92 31.95 -31.86
C ARG A 348 -42.35 33.35 -32.03
N ILE A 349 -41.02 33.49 -32.14
CA ILE A 349 -40.35 34.81 -32.23
C ILE A 349 -39.79 35.05 -33.63
N LEU A 350 -38.81 34.26 -34.07
CA LEU A 350 -38.06 34.55 -35.30
C LEU A 350 -38.88 34.44 -36.59
N ARG A 351 -39.74 33.41 -36.72
CA ARG A 351 -40.56 33.20 -37.93
C ARG A 351 -41.57 34.35 -38.15
N PRO A 352 -42.37 34.76 -37.15
CA PRO A 352 -43.27 35.90 -37.28
C PRO A 352 -42.55 37.22 -37.55
N LEU A 353 -41.44 37.50 -36.85
CA LEU A 353 -40.65 38.72 -37.10
C LEU A 353 -40.10 38.78 -38.53
N ALA A 354 -39.63 37.64 -39.06
CA ALA A 354 -39.14 37.56 -40.42
C ALA A 354 -40.26 37.79 -41.45
N ALA A 355 -41.45 37.22 -41.23
CA ALA A 355 -42.61 37.40 -42.09
C ALA A 355 -43.11 38.85 -42.09
N LEU A 356 -43.10 39.52 -40.93
CA LEU A 356 -43.51 40.91 -40.77
C LEU A 356 -42.48 41.87 -41.38
N ALA A 357 -41.18 41.57 -41.24
CA ALA A 357 -40.10 42.32 -41.91
C ALA A 357 -40.13 42.16 -43.45
N ASP A 358 -40.54 41.00 -43.96
CA ASP A 358 -40.68 40.77 -45.40
C ASP A 358 -41.91 41.51 -45.97
N ALA A 359 -43.04 41.46 -45.26
CA ALA A 359 -44.24 42.25 -45.59
C ALA A 359 -43.95 43.76 -45.60
N LEU A 360 -43.16 44.27 -44.65
CA LEU A 360 -42.71 45.66 -44.63
C LEU A 360 -41.81 46.03 -45.82
N ARG A 361 -40.97 45.12 -46.33
CA ARG A 361 -40.18 45.37 -47.53
C ARG A 361 -41.04 45.46 -48.78
N HIS A 362 -42.03 44.58 -48.91
CA HIS A 362 -43.01 44.64 -50.01
C HIS A 362 -43.84 45.93 -49.97
N LEU A 363 -44.23 46.38 -48.77
CA LEU A 363 -44.94 47.64 -48.56
C LEU A 363 -44.06 48.85 -48.95
N ALA A 364 -42.76 48.82 -48.60
CA ALA A 364 -41.80 49.85 -48.98
C ALA A 364 -41.51 49.90 -50.50
N THR A 365 -41.76 48.81 -51.23
CA THR A 365 -41.68 48.77 -52.70
C THR A 365 -42.99 49.15 -53.41
N GLY A 366 -44.02 49.59 -52.67
CA GLY A 366 -45.28 50.09 -53.22
C GLY A 366 -46.37 49.05 -53.45
N ASP A 367 -46.19 47.81 -53.00
CA ASP A 367 -47.22 46.78 -53.08
C ASP A 367 -48.15 46.84 -51.85
N LEU A 368 -49.31 47.47 -52.02
CA LEU A 368 -50.33 47.60 -50.98
C LEU A 368 -51.32 46.42 -50.94
N SER A 369 -51.17 45.43 -51.83
CA SER A 369 -52.13 44.31 -51.95
C SER A 369 -51.89 43.16 -50.97
N ILE A 370 -50.70 43.13 -50.34
CA ILE A 370 -50.28 42.09 -49.39
C ILE A 370 -51.06 42.15 -48.06
N LYS A 371 -51.55 40.98 -47.61
CA LYS A 371 -52.11 40.80 -46.27
C LYS A 371 -50.98 40.67 -45.25
N LEU A 372 -51.00 41.50 -44.20
CA LEU A 372 -49.98 41.48 -43.15
C LEU A 372 -50.11 40.19 -42.30
N PRO A 373 -49.06 39.36 -42.21
CA PRO A 373 -49.08 38.18 -41.35
C PRO A 373 -49.03 38.60 -39.87
N GLY A 374 -49.88 37.99 -39.03
CA GLY A 374 -49.84 38.17 -37.56
C GLY A 374 -50.95 39.03 -36.94
N LEU A 375 -51.92 39.51 -37.71
CA LEU A 375 -53.03 40.37 -37.26
C LEU A 375 -54.04 39.73 -36.29
N GLU A 376 -53.97 38.42 -36.09
CA GLU A 376 -54.83 37.71 -35.13
C GLU A 376 -54.09 37.39 -33.81
N ARG A 377 -52.84 37.84 -33.67
CA ARG A 377 -52.03 37.60 -32.48
C ARG A 377 -52.32 38.65 -31.41
N SER A 378 -52.31 38.21 -30.15
CA SER A 378 -52.55 39.04 -28.96
C SER A 378 -51.26 39.37 -28.19
N ASP A 379 -50.10 39.17 -28.83
CA ASP A 379 -48.78 39.43 -28.26
C ASP A 379 -48.12 40.64 -28.93
N GLU A 380 -46.93 41.01 -28.47
CA GLU A 380 -46.21 42.22 -28.88
C GLU A 380 -45.93 42.25 -30.40
N ILE A 381 -45.89 41.09 -31.05
CA ILE A 381 -45.73 40.97 -32.51
C ILE A 381 -47.06 41.22 -33.24
N GLY A 382 -48.20 40.89 -32.63
CA GLY A 382 -49.53 41.27 -33.10
C GLY A 382 -49.76 42.78 -33.03
N ASP A 383 -49.33 43.44 -31.95
CA ASP A 383 -49.40 44.90 -31.82
C ASP A 383 -48.56 45.60 -32.91
N MET A 384 -47.37 45.06 -33.23
CA MET A 384 -46.58 45.54 -34.37
C MET A 384 -47.28 45.30 -35.72
N ALA A 385 -47.96 44.17 -35.92
CA ALA A 385 -48.70 43.89 -37.15
C ALA A 385 -49.88 44.86 -37.34
N HIS A 386 -50.61 45.18 -36.28
CA HIS A 386 -51.71 46.16 -36.27
C HIS A 386 -51.20 47.59 -36.51
N ALA A 387 -50.06 47.97 -35.93
CA ALA A 387 -49.46 49.28 -36.17
C ALA A 387 -49.03 49.46 -37.64
N VAL A 388 -48.50 48.40 -38.27
CA VAL A 388 -48.13 48.42 -39.69
C VAL A 388 -49.37 48.39 -40.60
N GLU A 389 -50.45 47.71 -40.19
CA GLU A 389 -51.74 47.73 -40.90
C GLU A 389 -52.42 49.10 -40.85
N ALA A 390 -52.37 49.78 -39.70
CA ALA A 390 -52.83 51.17 -39.56
C ALA A 390 -52.00 52.13 -40.45
N CYS A 391 -50.70 51.87 -40.60
CA CYS A 391 -49.83 52.62 -41.51
C CYS A 391 -50.17 52.36 -42.99
N LYS A 392 -50.53 51.12 -43.34
CA LYS A 392 -51.03 50.72 -44.67
C LYS A 392 -52.39 51.37 -44.99
N LEU A 393 -53.34 51.39 -44.04
CA LEU A 393 -54.66 52.01 -44.19
C LEU A 393 -54.60 53.54 -44.26
N ASN A 394 -53.63 54.15 -43.57
CA ASN A 394 -53.42 55.61 -43.60
C ASN A 394 -52.56 56.10 -44.78
N ALA A 395 -52.02 55.20 -45.60
CA ALA A 395 -51.21 55.55 -46.77
C ALA A 395 -52.04 55.98 -48.01
N GLU A 396 -53.37 55.88 -47.97
CA GLU A 396 -54.23 56.21 -49.11
C GLU A 396 -55.09 57.47 -48.92
N THR A 397 -55.02 58.14 -47.77
CA THR A 397 -55.94 59.26 -47.47
C THR A 397 -55.26 60.42 -46.75
N LYS A 398 -54.16 60.94 -47.31
CA LYS A 398 -53.62 62.24 -46.86
C LYS A 398 -52.83 62.97 -47.94
N ALA A 399 -53.51 63.30 -49.04
CA ALA A 399 -52.94 64.16 -50.09
C ALA A 399 -53.83 65.31 -50.56
N ARG A 400 -54.99 65.57 -49.96
CA ARG A 400 -55.77 66.77 -50.28
C ARG A 400 -56.65 67.19 -49.09
N ASP A 401 -56.59 68.48 -48.80
CA ASP A 401 -57.53 69.28 -48.02
C ASP A 401 -56.99 69.75 -46.65
N GLU A 402 -55.88 70.48 -46.75
CA GLU A 402 -55.72 71.74 -46.04
C GLU A 402 -56.84 72.70 -46.47
N ALA A 403 -57.59 73.31 -45.53
CA ALA A 403 -57.94 74.75 -45.56
C ALA A 403 -59.03 75.21 -44.57
N GLU A 404 -59.87 74.35 -43.97
CA GLU A 404 -61.04 74.86 -43.23
C GLU A 404 -61.37 74.12 -41.92
N ALA A 405 -60.70 74.47 -40.82
CA ALA A 405 -61.29 74.45 -39.46
C ALA A 405 -60.37 75.05 -38.38
N GLU A 406 -59.52 76.02 -38.74
CA GLU A 406 -58.55 76.66 -37.84
C GLU A 406 -59.18 77.56 -36.74
N ILE A 407 -60.51 77.58 -36.61
CA ILE A 407 -61.23 78.54 -35.75
C ILE A 407 -61.89 77.91 -34.51
N ARG A 408 -61.94 76.58 -34.34
CA ARG A 408 -62.63 75.96 -33.17
C ARG A 408 -61.78 75.25 -32.11
N GLN A 409 -60.45 75.23 -32.21
CA GLN A 409 -59.62 74.48 -31.24
C GLN A 409 -58.80 75.34 -30.27
N ARG A 410 -59.07 76.65 -30.17
CA ARG A 410 -58.39 77.51 -29.18
C ARG A 410 -58.90 77.39 -27.75
N GLU A 411 -60.01 76.67 -27.51
CA GLU A 411 -60.54 76.46 -26.15
C GLU A 411 -60.30 75.06 -25.55
N ARG A 412 -59.90 74.04 -26.34
CA ARG A 412 -59.57 72.68 -25.82
C ARG A 412 -58.08 72.44 -25.55
N ALA A 413 -57.21 73.36 -25.95
CA ALA A 413 -55.76 73.20 -25.89
C ALA A 413 -55.16 73.25 -24.47
N ALA A 414 -55.91 73.62 -23.43
CA ALA A 414 -55.42 73.60 -22.05
C ALA A 414 -55.63 72.25 -21.35
N ALA A 415 -56.75 71.56 -21.63
CA ALA A 415 -57.07 70.27 -20.99
C ALA A 415 -56.33 69.09 -21.65
N GLN A 416 -56.21 69.07 -22.98
CA GLN A 416 -55.54 67.98 -23.71
C GLN A 416 -54.02 67.95 -23.48
N ARG A 417 -53.39 69.13 -23.34
CA ARG A 417 -51.98 69.22 -22.96
C ARG A 417 -51.71 68.64 -21.57
N ARG A 418 -52.65 68.78 -20.65
CA ARG A 418 -52.52 68.27 -19.28
C ARG A 418 -52.65 66.74 -19.22
N ASP A 419 -53.59 66.15 -19.96
CA ASP A 419 -53.71 64.69 -20.06
C ASP A 419 -52.54 64.05 -20.82
N ASP A 420 -52.09 64.64 -21.93
CA ASP A 420 -50.91 64.15 -22.64
C ASP A 420 -49.64 64.27 -21.78
N MET A 421 -49.49 65.36 -21.02
CA MET A 421 -48.36 65.54 -20.10
C MET A 421 -48.41 64.57 -18.92
N ASN A 422 -49.59 64.29 -18.36
CA ASN A 422 -49.76 63.28 -17.32
C ASN A 422 -49.41 61.87 -17.83
N ARG A 423 -49.85 61.50 -19.04
CA ARG A 423 -49.54 60.20 -19.62
C ARG A 423 -48.04 60.05 -19.96
N LEU A 424 -47.40 61.13 -20.43
CA LEU A 424 -45.95 61.18 -20.64
C LEU A 424 -45.18 61.05 -19.32
N ALA A 425 -45.67 61.73 -18.27
CA ALA A 425 -45.15 61.64 -16.92
C ALA A 425 -45.30 60.22 -16.34
N ASP A 426 -46.45 59.56 -16.53
CA ASP A 426 -46.69 58.17 -16.08
C ASP A 426 -45.76 57.18 -16.77
N ASN A 427 -45.62 57.27 -18.10
CA ASN A 427 -44.71 56.41 -18.86
C ASN A 427 -43.24 56.66 -18.48
N PHE A 428 -42.86 57.91 -18.22
CA PHE A 428 -41.52 58.26 -17.76
C PHE A 428 -41.27 57.75 -16.33
N GLU A 429 -42.25 57.85 -15.43
CA GLU A 429 -42.21 57.30 -14.07
C GLU A 429 -42.01 55.80 -14.09
N HIS A 430 -42.75 55.08 -14.95
CA HIS A 430 -42.66 53.63 -15.05
C HIS A 430 -41.29 53.19 -15.58
N ALA A 431 -40.83 53.77 -16.69
CA ALA A 431 -39.56 53.41 -17.32
C ALA A 431 -38.35 53.72 -16.40
N ILE A 432 -38.35 54.88 -15.74
CA ILE A 432 -37.28 55.22 -14.79
C ILE A 432 -37.39 54.40 -13.50
N GLY A 433 -38.61 54.11 -13.04
CA GLY A 433 -38.88 53.24 -11.90
C GLY A 433 -38.27 51.85 -12.07
N GLU A 434 -38.53 51.21 -13.21
CA GLU A 434 -37.95 49.89 -13.54
C GLU A 434 -36.41 49.91 -13.59
N ILE A 435 -35.82 50.96 -14.19
CA ILE A 435 -34.35 51.11 -14.24
C ILE A 435 -33.78 51.26 -12.83
N VAL A 436 -34.36 52.13 -12.00
CA VAL A 436 -33.93 52.33 -10.61
C VAL A 436 -34.04 51.05 -9.80
N GLU A 437 -35.12 50.30 -9.95
CA GLU A 437 -35.36 49.04 -9.25
C GLU A 437 -34.36 47.95 -9.69
N THR A 438 -34.07 47.87 -10.99
CA THR A 438 -33.05 46.97 -11.55
C THR A 438 -31.66 47.31 -11.02
N VAL A 439 -31.27 48.60 -11.03
CA VAL A 439 -29.96 49.03 -10.53
C VAL A 439 -29.83 48.83 -9.02
N SER A 440 -30.91 49.07 -8.26
CA SER A 440 -30.94 48.80 -6.82
C SER A 440 -30.76 47.32 -6.52
N SER A 441 -31.43 46.45 -7.28
CA SER A 441 -31.30 45.00 -7.13
C SER A 441 -29.89 44.52 -7.47
N ALA A 442 -29.33 44.98 -8.60
CA ALA A 442 -27.96 44.67 -9.00
C ALA A 442 -26.92 45.17 -7.99
N SER A 443 -27.13 46.35 -7.39
CA SER A 443 -26.26 46.88 -6.33
C SER A 443 -26.29 46.01 -5.08
N THR A 444 -27.48 45.53 -4.68
CA THR A 444 -27.64 44.63 -3.53
C THR A 444 -26.94 43.28 -3.78
N GLU A 445 -27.02 42.76 -5.00
CA GLU A 445 -26.35 41.51 -5.38
C GLU A 445 -24.81 41.66 -5.42
N LEU A 446 -24.32 42.82 -5.90
CA LEU A 446 -22.90 43.17 -5.83
C LEU A 446 -22.41 43.32 -4.38
N GLU A 447 -23.21 43.91 -3.49
CA GLU A 447 -22.90 44.03 -2.06
C GLU A 447 -22.73 42.65 -1.42
N ALA A 448 -23.68 41.74 -1.65
CA ALA A 448 -23.62 40.36 -1.16
C ALA A 448 -22.42 39.58 -1.72
N SER A 449 -22.13 39.77 -3.02
CA SER A 449 -20.99 39.13 -3.69
C SER A 449 -19.66 39.64 -3.13
N ALA A 450 -19.52 40.95 -2.94
CA ALA A 450 -18.34 41.57 -2.35
C ALA A 450 -18.12 41.12 -0.89
N GLY A 451 -19.19 41.00 -0.10
CA GLY A 451 -19.12 40.45 1.26
C GLY A 451 -18.62 39.00 1.27
N THR A 452 -19.11 38.17 0.34
CA THR A 452 -18.66 36.77 0.20
C THR A 452 -17.18 36.69 -0.23
N LEU A 453 -16.75 37.53 -1.17
CA LEU A 453 -15.36 37.61 -1.61
C LEU A 453 -14.43 38.03 -0.47
N THR A 454 -14.84 39.03 0.32
CA THR A 454 -14.08 39.50 1.49
C THR A 454 -13.89 38.38 2.51
N SER A 455 -14.97 37.69 2.89
CA SER A 455 -14.90 36.57 3.83
C SER A 455 -14.04 35.41 3.30
N THR A 456 -14.09 35.16 1.99
CA THR A 456 -13.27 34.13 1.34
C THR A 456 -11.78 34.50 1.36
N ALA A 457 -11.46 35.76 1.08
CA ALA A 457 -10.10 36.29 1.14
C ALA A 457 -9.51 36.21 2.56
N GLU A 458 -10.27 36.63 3.59
CA GLU A 458 -9.85 36.52 4.99
C GLU A 458 -9.60 35.06 5.41
N ARG A 459 -10.48 34.14 5.00
CA ARG A 459 -10.27 32.69 5.23
C ARG A 459 -9.03 32.17 4.52
N ALA A 460 -8.76 32.62 3.29
CA ALA A 460 -7.58 32.23 2.55
C ALA A 460 -6.31 32.72 3.26
N GLN A 461 -6.25 33.98 3.71
CA GLN A 461 -5.15 34.52 4.53
C GLN A 461 -4.94 33.72 5.82
N ALA A 462 -6.00 33.40 6.56
CA ALA A 462 -5.87 32.58 7.76
C ALA A 462 -5.36 31.16 7.46
N LEU A 463 -5.67 30.62 6.28
CA LEU A 463 -5.16 29.32 5.83
C LEU A 463 -3.69 29.39 5.40
N THR A 464 -3.27 30.46 4.69
CA THR A 464 -1.88 30.63 4.27
C THR A 464 -0.93 30.69 5.46
N VAL A 465 -1.29 31.40 6.53
CA VAL A 465 -0.50 31.44 7.77
C VAL A 465 -0.31 30.05 8.39
N ARG A 466 -1.38 29.23 8.42
CA ARG A 466 -1.28 27.85 8.94
C ARG A 466 -0.42 26.96 8.05
N VAL A 467 -0.52 27.10 6.73
CA VAL A 467 0.29 26.35 5.77
C VAL A 467 1.76 26.76 5.86
N ALA A 468 2.06 28.05 6.06
CA ALA A 468 3.42 28.55 6.27
C ALA A 468 4.05 27.91 7.52
N HIS A 469 3.37 27.96 8.66
CA HIS A 469 3.84 27.30 9.89
C HIS A 469 4.07 25.79 9.72
N ALA A 470 3.13 25.09 9.10
CA ALA A 470 3.27 23.66 8.83
C ALA A 470 4.46 23.35 7.90
N SER A 471 4.76 24.24 6.95
CA SER A 471 5.91 24.11 6.05
C SER A 471 7.24 24.36 6.77
N GLU A 472 7.27 25.30 7.71
CA GLU A 472 8.42 25.60 8.57
C GLU A 472 8.76 24.43 9.51
N GLU A 473 7.72 23.84 10.13
CA GLU A 473 7.85 22.63 10.93
C GLU A 473 8.34 21.44 10.09
N ALA A 474 7.77 21.26 8.89
CA ALA A 474 8.22 20.24 7.96
C ALA A 474 9.68 20.43 7.55
N SER A 475 10.13 21.66 7.30
CA SER A 475 11.52 21.97 6.97
C SER A 475 12.47 21.59 8.12
N THR A 476 12.10 21.90 9.36
CA THR A 476 12.86 21.52 10.56
C THR A 476 12.98 20.00 10.71
N ASN A 477 11.88 19.28 10.46
CA ASN A 477 11.87 17.81 10.47
C ASN A 477 12.76 17.24 9.38
N VAL A 478 12.67 17.75 8.15
CA VAL A 478 13.51 17.33 7.02
C VAL A 478 14.99 17.55 7.33
N GLN A 479 15.36 18.69 7.93
CA GLN A 479 16.74 18.96 8.34
C GLN A 479 17.24 17.96 9.41
N SER A 480 16.37 17.60 10.36
CA SER A 480 16.69 16.61 11.39
C SER A 480 16.94 15.22 10.80
N VAL A 481 16.11 14.81 9.82
CA VAL A 481 16.29 13.54 9.11
C VAL A 481 17.54 13.57 8.23
N ALA A 482 17.90 14.73 7.64
CA ALA A 482 19.14 14.89 6.89
C ALA A 482 20.36 14.60 7.77
N SER A 483 20.43 15.23 8.95
CA SER A 483 21.53 15.01 9.90
C SER A 483 21.60 13.54 10.37
N ALA A 484 20.45 12.92 10.65
CA ALA A 484 20.41 11.49 11.00
C ALA A 484 20.91 10.59 9.85
N SER A 485 20.63 10.96 8.60
CA SER A 485 21.07 10.21 7.41
C SER A 485 22.58 10.36 7.16
N GLU A 486 23.16 11.51 7.48
CA GLU A 486 24.62 11.72 7.48
C GLU A 486 25.31 10.87 8.55
N GLU A 487 24.77 10.82 9.78
CA GLU A 487 25.27 9.95 10.85
C GLU A 487 25.16 8.46 10.48
N MET A 488 24.06 8.05 9.86
CA MET A 488 23.86 6.69 9.36
C MET A 488 24.89 6.34 8.29
N THR A 489 25.16 7.26 7.36
CA THR A 489 26.18 7.08 6.31
C THR A 489 27.57 6.88 6.92
N SER A 490 27.92 7.69 7.93
CA SER A 490 29.17 7.53 8.67
C SER A 490 29.27 6.16 9.35
N SER A 491 28.18 5.74 10.01
CA SER A 491 28.10 4.45 10.71
C SER A 491 28.23 3.26 9.76
N VAL A 492 27.55 3.30 8.60
CA VAL A 492 27.65 2.26 7.56
C VAL A 492 29.07 2.15 7.03
N ASN A 493 29.74 3.28 6.77
CA ASN A 493 31.13 3.28 6.31
C ASN A 493 32.09 2.68 7.35
N GLU A 494 31.87 2.96 8.63
CA GLU A 494 32.69 2.38 9.70
C GLU A 494 32.46 0.88 9.86
N ILE A 495 31.20 0.43 9.82
CA ILE A 495 30.85 -1.00 9.83
C ILE A 495 31.51 -1.69 8.64
N SER A 496 31.47 -1.10 7.44
CA SER A 496 32.11 -1.65 6.25
C SER A 496 33.61 -1.87 6.46
N ARG A 497 34.33 -0.88 7.02
CA ARG A 497 35.75 -1.03 7.37
C ARG A 497 35.98 -2.15 8.39
N GLN A 498 35.15 -2.24 9.43
CA GLN A 498 35.30 -3.28 10.46
C GLN A 498 35.04 -4.69 9.93
N VAL A 499 34.09 -4.84 9.02
CA VAL A 499 33.79 -6.13 8.37
C VAL A 499 34.95 -6.56 7.47
N GLN A 500 35.49 -5.65 6.66
CA GLN A 500 36.69 -5.93 5.85
C GLN A 500 37.89 -6.32 6.71
N ASN A 501 38.09 -5.63 7.84
CA ASN A 501 39.15 -5.96 8.78
C ASN A 501 38.92 -7.35 9.42
N SER A 502 37.69 -7.70 9.76
CA SER A 502 37.33 -9.02 10.31
C SER A 502 37.59 -10.14 9.30
N ALA A 503 37.23 -9.94 8.03
CA ALA A 503 37.52 -10.88 6.95
C ALA A 503 39.03 -11.11 6.79
N ARG A 504 39.83 -10.03 6.86
CA ARG A 504 41.30 -10.13 6.84
C ARG A 504 41.84 -10.93 8.03
N ILE A 505 41.36 -10.66 9.25
CA ILE A 505 41.77 -11.40 10.46
C ILE A 505 41.42 -12.89 10.34
N ALA A 506 40.22 -13.21 9.87
CA ALA A 506 39.80 -14.59 9.63
C ALA A 506 40.73 -15.28 8.62
N GLY A 507 41.07 -14.63 7.51
CA GLY A 507 42.01 -15.17 6.52
C GLY A 507 43.40 -15.45 7.11
N HIS A 508 43.92 -14.56 7.95
CA HIS A 508 45.18 -14.79 8.68
C HIS A 508 45.09 -15.98 9.63
N ALA A 509 43.96 -16.13 10.34
CA ALA A 509 43.74 -17.23 11.28
C ALA A 509 43.63 -18.59 10.58
N VAL A 510 42.99 -18.67 9.40
CA VAL A 510 42.98 -19.89 8.56
C VAL A 510 44.40 -20.28 8.17
N ALA A 511 45.22 -19.32 7.71
CA ALA A 511 46.61 -19.59 7.35
C ALA A 511 47.42 -20.11 8.55
N GLN A 512 47.21 -19.53 9.74
CA GLN A 512 47.87 -19.97 10.97
C GLN A 512 47.43 -21.38 11.41
N ALA A 513 46.14 -21.70 11.32
CA ALA A 513 45.62 -23.04 11.62
C ALA A 513 46.23 -24.09 10.69
N ARG A 514 46.32 -23.79 9.38
CA ARG A 514 46.96 -24.67 8.39
C ARG A 514 48.42 -24.95 8.71
N HIS A 515 49.20 -23.92 9.01
CA HIS A 515 50.61 -24.08 9.37
C HIS A 515 50.80 -24.83 10.70
N THR A 516 49.87 -24.68 11.65
CA THR A 516 49.87 -25.48 12.89
C THR A 516 49.58 -26.94 12.61
N ASN A 517 48.60 -27.24 11.74
CA ASN A 517 48.27 -28.59 11.31
C ASN A 517 49.49 -29.29 10.65
N GLU A 518 50.21 -28.60 9.78
CA GLU A 518 51.44 -29.12 9.14
C GLU A 518 52.50 -29.54 10.18
N ARG A 519 52.73 -28.71 11.21
CA ARG A 519 53.69 -29.02 12.29
C ARG A 519 53.26 -30.20 13.16
N VAL A 520 51.98 -30.31 13.47
CA VAL A 520 51.44 -31.42 14.27
C VAL A 520 51.47 -32.71 13.47
N GLU A 521 51.25 -32.66 12.15
CA GLU A 521 51.39 -33.82 11.27
C GLU A 521 52.84 -34.31 11.18
N GLU A 522 53.82 -33.40 11.16
CA GLU A 522 55.24 -33.77 11.27
C GLU A 522 55.57 -34.45 12.60
N LEU A 523 55.00 -33.97 13.72
CA LEU A 523 55.14 -34.61 15.03
C LEU A 523 54.53 -36.02 15.03
N SER A 524 53.37 -36.20 14.41
CA SER A 524 52.72 -37.52 14.26
C SER A 524 53.63 -38.50 13.50
N LYS A 525 54.21 -38.05 12.38
CA LYS A 525 55.18 -38.83 11.60
C LYS A 525 56.43 -39.17 12.41
N ALA A 526 56.91 -38.25 13.26
CA ALA A 526 58.04 -38.51 14.14
C ALA A 526 57.71 -39.56 15.22
N ALA A 527 56.54 -39.46 15.85
CA ALA A 527 56.07 -40.42 16.84
C ALA A 527 55.87 -41.83 16.23
N ALA A 528 55.36 -41.93 15.00
CA ALA A 528 55.28 -43.19 14.25
C ALA A 528 56.67 -43.84 14.07
N ARG A 529 57.68 -43.09 13.62
CA ARG A 529 59.04 -43.60 13.48
C ARG A 529 59.65 -44.07 14.81
N ILE A 530 59.34 -43.38 15.92
CA ILE A 530 59.77 -43.83 17.25
C ILE A 530 59.09 -45.16 17.62
N GLY A 531 57.79 -45.31 17.30
CA GLY A 531 57.07 -46.56 17.46
C GLY A 531 57.74 -47.73 16.75
N ASP A 532 58.10 -47.55 15.47
CA ASP A 532 58.82 -48.56 14.69
C ASP A 532 60.15 -48.98 15.34
N VAL A 533 60.89 -48.00 15.88
CA VAL A 533 62.17 -48.25 16.59
C VAL A 533 61.93 -49.01 17.88
N VAL A 534 60.90 -48.68 18.65
CA VAL A 534 60.55 -49.37 19.90
C VAL A 534 60.16 -50.82 19.63
N GLU A 535 59.40 -51.09 18.56
CA GLU A 535 59.04 -52.45 18.14
C GLU A 535 60.28 -53.27 17.73
N LEU A 536 61.21 -52.66 17.00
CA LEU A 536 62.48 -53.29 16.64
C LEU A 536 63.31 -53.66 17.89
N ILE A 537 63.44 -52.75 18.86
CA ILE A 537 64.20 -53.03 20.10
C ILE A 537 63.51 -54.15 20.89
N ASN A 538 62.18 -54.15 20.99
CA ASN A 538 61.43 -55.21 21.65
C ASN A 538 61.67 -56.58 20.98
N THR A 539 61.74 -56.61 19.65
CA THR A 539 62.07 -57.82 18.87
C THR A 539 63.50 -58.30 19.17
N ILE A 540 64.48 -57.39 19.21
CA ILE A 540 65.87 -57.71 19.57
C ILE A 540 65.97 -58.23 21.00
N ALA A 541 65.24 -57.63 21.95
CA ALA A 541 65.20 -58.09 23.34
C ALA A 541 64.61 -59.51 23.43
N GLY A 542 63.54 -59.80 22.69
CA GLY A 542 62.98 -61.15 22.57
C GLY A 542 63.95 -62.18 21.99
N GLN A 543 64.66 -61.84 20.91
CA GLN A 543 65.70 -62.70 20.33
C GLN A 543 66.87 -62.93 21.30
N THR A 544 67.30 -61.88 22.00
CA THR A 544 68.38 -61.94 22.99
C THR A 544 68.01 -62.82 24.17
N ASN A 545 66.75 -62.75 24.64
CA ASN A 545 66.20 -63.62 25.67
C ASN A 545 66.22 -65.10 25.23
N LEU A 546 65.82 -65.39 23.97
CA LEU A 546 65.88 -66.74 23.40
C LEU A 546 67.31 -67.27 23.27
N LEU A 547 68.25 -66.43 22.82
CA LEU A 547 69.67 -66.76 22.74
C LEU A 547 70.26 -67.06 24.12
N ALA A 548 69.95 -66.23 25.11
CA ALA A 548 70.39 -66.40 26.50
C ALA A 548 69.79 -67.66 27.15
N LEU A 549 68.52 -67.99 26.82
CA LEU A 549 67.88 -69.22 27.25
C LEU A 549 68.59 -70.46 26.67
N ASN A 550 68.87 -70.46 25.37
CA ASN A 550 69.61 -71.55 24.71
C ASN A 550 71.02 -71.71 25.31
N ALA A 551 71.72 -70.61 25.59
CA ALA A 551 73.01 -70.63 26.25
C ALA A 551 72.93 -71.17 27.69
N THR A 552 71.86 -70.85 28.42
CA THR A 552 71.59 -71.38 29.77
C THR A 552 71.37 -72.89 29.74
N ILE A 553 70.61 -73.39 28.75
CA ILE A 553 70.38 -74.82 28.54
C ILE A 553 71.69 -75.55 28.25
N GLU A 554 72.52 -75.04 27.34
CA GLU A 554 73.77 -75.68 26.98
C GLU A 554 74.81 -75.61 28.11
N ALA A 555 74.82 -74.52 28.89
CA ALA A 555 75.63 -74.39 30.10
C ALA A 555 75.21 -75.38 31.19
N ALA A 556 73.91 -75.65 31.35
CA ALA A 556 73.40 -76.69 32.25
C ALA A 556 73.80 -78.11 31.77
N ARG A 557 73.88 -78.31 30.45
CA ARG A 557 74.29 -79.56 29.81
C ARG A 557 75.77 -79.88 30.02
N ALA A 558 76.61 -78.87 30.16
CA ALA A 558 78.05 -78.98 30.44
C ALA A 558 78.41 -79.25 31.91
N GLY A 559 77.43 -79.30 32.83
CA GLY A 559 77.65 -79.61 34.25
C GLY A 559 78.51 -78.57 34.99
N GLU A 560 79.41 -79.01 35.88
CA GLU A 560 80.29 -78.12 36.69
C GLU A 560 81.18 -77.20 35.82
N ALA A 561 81.56 -77.62 34.60
CA ALA A 561 82.38 -76.82 33.69
C ALA A 561 81.63 -75.62 33.07
N GLY A 562 80.29 -75.67 33.01
CA GLY A 562 79.45 -74.62 32.43
C GLY A 562 78.96 -73.55 33.41
N ARG A 563 79.31 -73.68 34.70
CA ARG A 563 78.70 -72.90 35.79
C ARG A 563 78.88 -71.38 35.66
N GLY A 564 80.07 -70.93 35.25
CA GLY A 564 80.33 -69.50 34.98
C GLY A 564 79.57 -68.97 33.75
N PHE A 565 79.41 -69.81 32.73
CA PHE A 565 78.66 -69.46 31.52
C PHE A 565 77.14 -69.39 31.79
N ALA A 566 76.63 -70.26 32.66
CA ALA A 566 75.23 -70.25 33.09
C ALA A 566 74.87 -68.96 33.84
N VAL A 567 75.76 -68.43 34.68
CA VAL A 567 75.54 -67.15 35.38
C VAL A 567 75.45 -65.99 34.40
N VAL A 568 76.39 -65.90 33.44
CA VAL A 568 76.36 -64.85 32.41
C VAL A 568 75.11 -64.97 31.54
N ALA A 569 74.74 -66.18 31.12
CA ALA A 569 73.54 -66.41 30.33
C ALA A 569 72.26 -66.01 31.10
N SER A 570 72.18 -66.29 32.40
CA SER A 570 71.07 -65.84 33.25
C SER A 570 71.02 -64.32 33.40
N GLU A 571 72.16 -63.66 33.54
CA GLU A 571 72.25 -62.19 33.65
C GLU A 571 71.80 -61.51 32.34
N VAL A 572 72.27 -62.02 31.19
CA VAL A 572 71.83 -61.55 29.86
C VAL A 572 70.34 -61.78 29.66
N LYS A 573 69.81 -62.92 30.12
CA LYS A 573 68.38 -63.22 30.09
C LYS A 573 67.56 -62.19 30.88
N ALA A 574 67.98 -61.92 32.12
CA ALA A 574 67.32 -60.93 32.99
C ALA A 574 67.38 -59.51 32.38
N LEU A 575 68.52 -59.12 31.80
CA LEU A 575 68.69 -57.83 31.13
C LEU A 575 67.80 -57.71 29.89
N ALA A 576 67.64 -58.80 29.13
CA ALA A 576 66.75 -58.85 27.98
C ALA A 576 65.26 -58.74 28.38
N GLU A 577 64.84 -59.43 29.44
CA GLU A 577 63.48 -59.30 30.00
C GLU A 577 63.21 -57.87 30.53
N GLN A 578 64.19 -57.27 31.21
CA GLN A 578 64.09 -55.88 31.66
C GLN A 578 64.01 -54.89 30.48
N THR A 579 64.79 -55.13 29.42
CA THR A 579 64.76 -54.32 28.19
C THR A 579 63.40 -54.42 27.51
N ALA A 580 62.86 -55.63 27.35
CA ALA A 580 61.54 -55.87 26.76
C ALA A 580 60.42 -55.16 27.55
N LYS A 581 60.49 -55.22 28.89
CA LYS A 581 59.56 -54.51 29.76
C LYS A 581 59.67 -52.98 29.57
N ALA A 582 60.88 -52.43 29.59
CA ALA A 582 61.10 -51.01 29.40
C ALA A 582 60.64 -50.52 28.00
N THR A 583 60.88 -51.30 26.95
CA THR A 583 60.37 -50.98 25.60
C THR A 583 58.85 -51.06 25.53
N GLY A 584 58.21 -51.98 26.26
CA GLY A 584 56.75 -52.04 26.36
C GLY A 584 56.16 -50.79 27.02
N GLU A 585 56.78 -50.29 28.09
CA GLU A 585 56.38 -49.04 28.75
C GLU A 585 56.58 -47.83 27.83
N ILE A 586 57.69 -47.75 27.07
CA ILE A 586 57.90 -46.69 26.07
C ILE A 586 56.86 -46.80 24.95
N GLY A 587 56.53 -48.01 24.49
CA GLY A 587 55.50 -48.23 23.47
C GLY A 587 54.14 -47.67 23.88
N LEU A 588 53.73 -47.86 25.13
CA LEU A 588 52.52 -47.25 25.69
C LEU A 588 52.58 -45.71 25.67
N GLN A 589 53.73 -45.12 26.00
CA GLN A 589 53.90 -43.66 25.95
C GLN A 589 53.83 -43.11 24.52
N VAL A 590 54.46 -43.80 23.56
CA VAL A 590 54.43 -43.42 22.14
C VAL A 590 53.00 -43.51 21.58
N ALA A 591 52.26 -44.57 21.92
CA ALA A 591 50.85 -44.69 21.55
C ALA A 591 50.00 -43.55 22.13
N GLY A 592 50.26 -43.15 23.38
CA GLY A 592 49.63 -41.98 24.00
C GLY A 592 49.93 -40.67 23.25
N ILE A 593 51.19 -40.45 22.86
CA ILE A 593 51.60 -39.29 22.05
C ILE A 593 50.89 -39.29 20.70
N GLN A 594 50.83 -40.44 20.00
CA GLN A 594 50.15 -40.58 18.72
C GLN A 594 48.65 -40.24 18.84
N SER A 595 47.97 -40.76 19.86
CA SER A 595 46.55 -40.46 20.12
C SER A 595 46.33 -38.98 20.37
N ALA A 596 47.11 -38.36 21.27
CA ALA A 596 47.00 -36.92 21.57
C ALA A 596 47.29 -36.05 20.34
N THR A 597 48.21 -36.48 19.48
CA THR A 597 48.53 -35.78 18.23
C THR A 597 47.38 -35.88 17.23
N HIS A 598 46.72 -37.04 17.12
CA HIS A 598 45.54 -37.22 16.26
C HIS A 598 44.37 -36.34 16.75
N GLU A 599 44.08 -36.35 18.05
CA GLU A 599 43.06 -35.48 18.65
C GLU A 599 43.36 -33.99 18.38
N SER A 600 44.63 -33.59 18.46
CA SER A 600 45.06 -32.23 18.16
C SER A 600 44.84 -31.84 16.69
N VAL A 601 45.13 -32.76 15.75
CA VAL A 601 44.86 -32.54 14.31
C VAL A 601 43.38 -32.33 14.06
N ASP A 602 42.52 -33.16 14.65
CA ASP A 602 41.07 -33.05 14.47
C ASP A 602 40.52 -31.73 15.05
N ALA A 603 40.99 -31.33 16.24
CA ALA A 603 40.64 -30.05 16.85
C ALA A 603 41.09 -28.84 16.00
N ILE A 604 42.29 -28.89 15.41
CA ILE A 604 42.78 -27.82 14.52
C ILE A 604 41.94 -27.72 13.25
N LYS A 605 41.51 -28.86 12.68
CA LYS A 605 40.59 -28.85 11.53
C LYS A 605 39.25 -28.22 11.86
N GLU A 606 38.65 -28.58 13.00
CA GLU A 606 37.37 -27.99 13.45
C GLU A 606 37.49 -26.48 13.67
N ILE A 607 38.61 -26.01 14.22
CA ILE A 607 38.92 -24.58 14.33
C ILE A 607 39.02 -23.93 12.94
N GLY A 608 39.72 -24.56 12.00
CA GLY A 608 39.84 -24.09 10.62
C GLY A 608 38.50 -23.96 9.90
N ASP A 609 37.61 -24.95 10.07
CA ASP A 609 36.26 -24.93 9.53
C ASP A 609 35.41 -23.81 10.13
N THR A 610 35.52 -23.60 11.45
CA THR A 610 34.82 -22.53 12.16
C THR A 610 35.27 -21.15 11.67
N ILE A 611 36.57 -20.93 11.50
CA ILE A 611 37.11 -19.66 10.98
C ILE A 611 36.70 -19.46 9.51
N SER A 612 36.64 -20.53 8.71
CA SER A 612 36.18 -20.45 7.33
C SER A 612 34.72 -19.99 7.25
N LYS A 613 33.84 -20.54 8.11
CA LYS A 613 32.45 -20.07 8.26
C LYS A 613 32.38 -18.61 8.70
N MET A 614 33.26 -18.17 9.61
CA MET A 614 33.33 -16.76 10.00
C MET A 614 33.70 -15.85 8.81
N SER A 615 34.62 -16.28 7.95
CA SER A 615 34.99 -15.54 6.74
C SER A 615 33.82 -15.44 5.75
N GLU A 616 33.03 -16.49 5.58
CA GLU A 616 31.83 -16.50 4.74
C GLU A 616 30.76 -15.54 5.28
N ILE A 617 30.50 -15.59 6.60
CA ILE A 617 29.59 -14.67 7.29
C ILE A 617 30.03 -13.22 7.10
N ALA A 618 31.33 -12.93 7.27
CA ALA A 618 31.86 -11.59 7.06
C ALA A 618 31.64 -11.10 5.62
N SER A 619 31.78 -11.98 4.62
CA SER A 619 31.47 -11.65 3.22
C SER A 619 29.99 -11.36 3.01
N THR A 620 29.08 -12.14 3.61
CA THR A 620 27.64 -11.87 3.52
C THR A 620 27.27 -10.54 4.18
N ILE A 621 27.85 -10.24 5.35
CA ILE A 621 27.66 -8.95 6.03
C ILE A 621 28.18 -7.81 5.16
N ALA A 622 29.34 -7.96 4.51
CA ALA A 622 29.89 -6.92 3.64
C ALA A 622 28.91 -6.56 2.51
N SER A 623 28.34 -7.56 1.83
CA SER A 623 27.33 -7.33 0.79
C SER A 623 26.07 -6.65 1.33
N ALA A 624 25.61 -7.04 2.53
CA ALA A 624 24.46 -6.40 3.17
C ALA A 624 24.73 -4.93 3.54
N VAL A 625 25.94 -4.63 4.02
CA VAL A 625 26.37 -3.27 4.37
C VAL A 625 26.52 -2.39 3.13
N GLU A 626 27.02 -2.93 2.01
CA GLU A 626 27.03 -2.20 0.72
C GLU A 626 25.62 -1.83 0.26
N GLN A 627 24.66 -2.76 0.37
CA GLN A 627 23.25 -2.47 0.07
C GLN A 627 22.66 -1.42 1.01
N GLN A 628 22.96 -1.47 2.30
CA GLN A 628 22.55 -0.44 3.27
C GLN A 628 23.15 0.93 2.93
N GLY A 629 24.41 0.98 2.47
CA GLY A 629 25.06 2.20 2.00
C GLY A 629 24.33 2.83 0.82
N ALA A 630 23.98 2.02 -0.19
CA ALA A 630 23.20 2.48 -1.33
C ALA A 630 21.81 3.01 -0.92
N ALA A 631 21.10 2.28 -0.05
CA ALA A 631 19.80 2.71 0.47
C ALA A 631 19.89 4.04 1.24
N THR A 632 20.93 4.21 2.07
CA THR A 632 21.13 5.43 2.84
C THR A 632 21.43 6.64 1.93
N GLN A 633 22.20 6.44 0.85
CA GLN A 633 22.42 7.49 -0.15
C GLN A 633 21.15 7.89 -0.92
N GLU A 634 20.27 6.93 -1.24
CA GLU A 634 18.95 7.22 -1.82
C GLU A 634 18.07 7.99 -0.84
N ILE A 635 18.08 7.63 0.45
CA ILE A 635 17.36 8.36 1.50
C ILE A 635 17.85 9.81 1.57
N SER A 636 19.17 10.05 1.62
CA SER A 636 19.73 11.41 1.63
C SER A 636 19.31 12.23 0.39
N ARG A 637 19.29 11.62 -0.80
CA ARG A 637 18.78 12.30 -2.01
C ARG A 637 17.30 12.64 -1.91
N ASN A 638 16.47 11.73 -1.43
CA ASN A 638 15.04 11.97 -1.26
C ASN A 638 14.75 13.07 -0.23
N ILE A 639 15.55 13.16 0.83
CA ILE A 639 15.46 14.23 1.84
C ILE A 639 15.80 15.59 1.24
N GLN A 640 16.84 15.68 0.40
CA GLN A 640 17.16 16.92 -0.31
C GLN A 640 16.02 17.36 -1.25
N HIS A 641 15.38 16.41 -1.93
CA HIS A 641 14.20 16.69 -2.74
C HIS A 641 13.00 17.17 -1.88
N ALA A 642 12.76 16.56 -0.73
CA ALA A 642 11.72 16.99 0.20
C ALA A 642 12.01 18.39 0.79
N ALA A 643 13.28 18.72 1.06
CA ALA A 643 13.70 20.05 1.50
C ALA A 643 13.41 21.11 0.43
N ALA A 644 13.75 20.83 -0.82
CA ALA A 644 13.42 21.72 -1.94
C ALA A 644 11.90 21.89 -2.10
N GLY A 645 11.13 20.81 -1.96
CA GLY A 645 9.67 20.83 -2.03
C GLY A 645 9.02 21.67 -0.93
N THR A 646 9.46 21.50 0.32
CA THR A 646 8.96 22.30 1.46
C THR A 646 9.31 23.78 1.31
N SER A 647 10.51 24.10 0.84
CA SER A 647 10.90 25.48 0.51
C SER A 647 10.04 26.07 -0.61
N ALA A 648 9.71 25.30 -1.65
CA ALA A 648 8.86 25.76 -2.73
C ALA A 648 7.42 26.03 -2.27
N VAL A 649 6.86 25.17 -1.41
CA VAL A 649 5.53 25.41 -0.80
C VAL A 649 5.54 26.69 0.02
N SER A 650 6.58 26.91 0.83
CA SER A 650 6.72 28.14 1.61
C SER A 650 6.87 29.40 0.76
N SER A 651 7.46 29.31 -0.44
CA SER A 651 7.49 30.44 -1.37
C SER A 651 6.12 30.68 -2.00
N ASN A 652 5.48 29.63 -2.52
CA ASN A 652 4.20 29.74 -3.22
C ASN A 652 3.07 30.24 -2.30
N ILE A 653 3.14 29.96 -1.00
CA ILE A 653 2.12 30.40 -0.05
C ILE A 653 2.13 31.92 0.16
N VAL A 654 3.27 32.58 -0.04
CA VAL A 654 3.40 34.05 -0.02
C VAL A 654 2.67 34.67 -1.22
N ASP A 655 2.71 34.02 -2.38
CA ASP A 655 1.98 34.48 -3.57
C ASP A 655 0.46 34.32 -3.38
N VAL A 656 0.02 33.23 -2.75
CA VAL A 656 -1.40 33.02 -2.41
C VAL A 656 -1.88 34.05 -1.38
N GLU A 657 -1.04 34.40 -0.40
CA GLU A 657 -1.33 35.46 0.57
C GLU A 657 -1.50 36.82 -0.12
N HIS A 658 -0.62 37.16 -1.06
CA HIS A 658 -0.76 38.38 -1.87
C HIS A 658 -2.06 38.37 -2.68
N GLY A 659 -2.37 37.29 -3.39
CA GLY A 659 -3.60 37.17 -4.17
C GLY A 659 -4.88 37.28 -3.32
N ALA A 660 -4.86 36.72 -2.11
CA ALA A 660 -5.95 36.89 -1.15
C ALA A 660 -6.10 38.35 -0.70
N THR A 661 -4.99 39.04 -0.43
CA THR A 661 -4.96 40.46 -0.03
C THR A 661 -5.49 41.37 -1.15
N GLU A 662 -5.10 41.13 -2.39
CA GLU A 662 -5.60 41.84 -3.57
C GLU A 662 -7.09 41.59 -3.78
N THR A 663 -7.55 40.34 -3.62
CA THR A 663 -8.97 39.98 -3.72
C THR A 663 -9.81 40.70 -2.65
N GLY A 664 -9.33 40.75 -1.41
CA GLY A 664 -10.00 41.48 -0.32
C GLY A 664 -10.09 42.98 -0.61
N SER A 665 -9.00 43.58 -1.14
CA SER A 665 -8.97 44.99 -1.53
C SER A 665 -9.95 45.29 -2.68
N ALA A 666 -9.97 44.45 -3.72
CA ALA A 666 -10.89 44.56 -4.84
C ALA A 666 -12.36 44.40 -4.39
N ALA A 667 -12.63 43.44 -3.52
CA ALA A 667 -13.96 43.24 -2.94
C ALA A 667 -14.42 44.48 -2.15
N SER A 668 -13.54 45.10 -1.36
CA SER A 668 -13.86 46.35 -0.65
C SER A 668 -14.18 47.50 -1.60
N GLN A 669 -13.50 47.60 -2.75
CA GLN A 669 -13.80 48.61 -3.77
C GLN A 669 -15.15 48.37 -4.43
N VAL A 670 -15.48 47.11 -4.77
CA VAL A 670 -16.79 46.72 -5.32
C VAL A 670 -17.89 47.03 -4.32
N LEU A 671 -17.69 46.73 -3.04
CA LEU A 671 -18.64 47.05 -1.97
C LEU A 671 -18.92 48.56 -1.89
N SER A 672 -17.87 49.38 -1.92
CA SER A 672 -18.00 50.84 -1.92
C SER A 672 -18.72 51.37 -3.17
N ALA A 673 -18.45 50.78 -4.34
CA ALA A 673 -19.12 51.13 -5.59
C ALA A 673 -20.60 50.75 -5.57
N ALA A 674 -20.94 49.57 -5.05
CA ALA A 674 -22.31 49.10 -4.88
C ALA A 674 -23.12 50.01 -3.92
N HIS A 675 -22.53 50.40 -2.78
CA HIS A 675 -23.16 51.37 -1.88
C HIS A 675 -23.40 52.73 -2.55
N SER A 676 -22.42 53.22 -3.31
CA SER A 676 -22.55 54.50 -4.04
C SER A 676 -23.66 54.44 -5.09
N LEU A 677 -23.73 53.33 -5.83
CA LEU A 677 -24.75 53.10 -6.85
C LEU A 677 -26.14 52.99 -6.24
N SER A 678 -26.29 52.26 -5.14
CA SER A 678 -27.53 52.17 -4.36
C SER A 678 -28.00 53.54 -3.87
N SER A 679 -27.09 54.35 -3.31
CA SER A 679 -27.40 55.72 -2.88
C SER A 679 -27.85 56.61 -4.04
N GLU A 680 -27.17 56.55 -5.19
CA GLU A 680 -27.48 57.42 -6.32
C GLU A 680 -28.75 56.99 -7.07
N SER A 681 -29.05 55.70 -7.13
CA SER A 681 -30.35 55.18 -7.57
C SER A 681 -31.48 55.68 -6.68
N ASN A 682 -31.29 55.69 -5.36
CA ASN A 682 -32.29 56.18 -4.42
C ASN A 682 -32.49 57.70 -4.54
N ARG A 683 -31.41 58.45 -4.79
CA ARG A 683 -31.48 59.90 -5.05
C ARG A 683 -32.20 60.20 -6.37
N LEU A 684 -31.93 59.44 -7.43
CA LEU A 684 -32.63 59.54 -8.72
C LEU A 684 -34.13 59.28 -8.55
N LYS A 685 -34.51 58.25 -7.78
CA LYS A 685 -35.92 57.96 -7.44
C LYS A 685 -36.63 59.16 -6.83
N LEU A 686 -35.99 59.81 -5.85
CA LEU A 686 -36.54 60.97 -5.16
C LEU A 686 -36.67 62.20 -6.08
N GLU A 687 -35.65 62.50 -6.88
CA GLU A 687 -35.68 63.66 -7.78
C GLU A 687 -36.68 63.48 -8.93
N VAL A 688 -36.80 62.27 -9.47
CA VAL A 688 -37.83 61.92 -10.47
C VAL A 688 -39.22 62.06 -9.86
N GLY A 689 -39.43 61.58 -8.64
CA GLY A 689 -40.70 61.77 -7.91
C GLY A 689 -41.04 63.25 -7.70
N LYS A 690 -40.08 64.09 -7.32
CA LYS A 690 -40.29 65.56 -7.17
C LYS A 690 -40.60 66.23 -8.52
N PHE A 691 -39.86 65.89 -9.56
CA PHE A 691 -40.08 66.43 -10.90
C PHE A 691 -41.49 66.09 -11.40
N LEU A 692 -41.90 64.83 -11.29
CA LEU A 692 -43.23 64.36 -11.67
C LEU A 692 -44.33 65.05 -10.85
N HIS A 693 -44.13 65.24 -9.55
CA HIS A 693 -45.08 65.97 -8.72
C HIS A 693 -45.23 67.44 -9.19
N THR A 694 -44.13 68.07 -9.57
CA THR A 694 -44.12 69.45 -10.08
C THR A 694 -44.81 69.56 -11.44
N VAL A 695 -44.55 68.60 -12.35
CA VAL A 695 -45.17 68.53 -13.68
C VAL A 695 -46.67 68.27 -13.60
N ARG A 696 -47.13 67.43 -12.65
CA ARG A 696 -48.56 67.16 -12.41
C ARG A 696 -49.29 68.33 -11.74
N ALA A 697 -48.56 69.24 -11.08
CA ALA A 697 -49.10 70.41 -10.39
C ALA A 697 -49.14 71.67 -11.27
N ALA A 698 -48.30 71.75 -12.31
CA ALA A 698 -48.31 72.77 -13.36
C ALA A 698 -49.43 72.53 -14.38
#